data_AF-A0A317HLN4-F1
#
_entry.id   AF-A0A317HLN4-F1
#
_cell.length_a   1.000
_cell.length_b   1.000
_cell.length_c   1.000
_cell.angle_alpha   90.00
_cell.angle_beta   90.00
_cell.angle_gamma   90.00
#
_symmetry.space_group_name_H-M   'P 1'
#
loop_
_entity.id
_entity.type
_entity.pdbx_description
1 polymer ?
#
loop_
_entity_poly.entity_id
_entity_poly.type
_entity_poly.pdbx_seq_one_letter_code
_entity_poly.pdbx_strand_id
1 'polypeptide(L)'
;VQTHVGLAQLYTYEGRMDRAVEQFEKAHALASSILPAAGTYLDEALGIAYLHQAEMESGLYRSPGELCLLPIPPGRAYAKTPDAAKAIEHFMRYLKERPDELEVRWLLNVAYMATGGYPDQVPREQLIPPMAFASPEDIGRFRDVAPQAGLRSVGSAGGAIVDDFDNDGNLDVVTSSMDSCAPMTFFHNNGDGTFTDRSAQSGLGSQLGGLNLSQADYNNDGCLDILVMRGGWQLPQRRSLLRNNCDGTFTDVTAASGLAVPATSSQNAVWTDIDNDGFVDLFVGNEDTVAQLFLNKRDGTFENIAHAAGVDRVMFTKGVAAGDYDGDGYPDLYVSNLNGRNFLYHNNRNRTFTEVAEAAGVPGPGRGFATWFFDYDNDGRDDLFATSYFISVDESARTYLGRPHNATTMKLYRNLGNGHFEDVTKAVGLDKVFMPMAANFGDIDNDGFPDIYIGTGSPSYGALVPNVLLHNKAGRSFVDVTASSGTGELHKGHGIAFADLDNDGDEDILEELGGSTPGDAHALRLFENPGHGADWLNLRLVGVKTNRSAIGARIKVTVENENRVTRSIYRTVSSGGSFGASPFEQHIGLGTSVRRVDIDIRWPTSNTQQHFSGVEKNQALEIKEFAEDYFVINRRPVRLGGARAGKP
;
A
#
# COMPACT_ATOMS: atom_id res chain seq x y z
N VAL A 1 -29.44 6.01 27.68
CA VAL A 1 -28.34 5.20 27.11
C VAL A 1 -28.06 5.58 25.67
N GLN A 2 -28.94 5.28 24.69
CA GLN A 2 -28.69 5.53 23.26
C GLN A 2 -28.29 6.97 22.90
N THR A 3 -28.94 7.99 23.48
CA THR A 3 -28.55 9.40 23.25
C THR A 3 -27.11 9.68 23.63
N HIS A 4 -26.65 9.15 24.77
CA HIS A 4 -25.27 9.31 25.21
C HIS A 4 -24.30 8.52 24.32
N VAL A 5 -24.66 7.30 23.90
CA VAL A 5 -23.85 6.52 22.93
C VAL A 5 -23.69 7.27 21.61
N GLY A 6 -24.77 7.82 21.05
CA GLY A 6 -24.71 8.57 19.80
C GLY A 6 -23.89 9.85 19.92
N LEU A 7 -24.00 10.58 21.04
CA LEU A 7 -23.14 11.74 21.32
C LEU A 7 -21.67 11.32 21.48
N ALA A 8 -21.41 10.20 22.14
CA ALA A 8 -20.07 9.68 22.31
C ALA A 8 -19.43 9.35 20.96
N GLN A 9 -20.15 8.63 20.10
CA GLN A 9 -19.70 8.30 18.73
C GLN A 9 -19.44 9.56 17.89
N LEU A 10 -20.29 10.59 17.99
CA LEU A 10 -20.07 11.86 17.31
C LEU A 10 -18.80 12.56 17.81
N TYR A 11 -18.57 12.58 19.12
CA TYR A 11 -17.35 13.16 19.68
C TYR A 11 -16.10 12.34 19.31
N THR A 12 -16.20 11.02 19.25
CA THR A 12 -15.12 10.16 18.74
C THR A 12 -14.79 10.49 17.29
N TYR A 13 -15.82 10.62 16.42
CA TYR A 13 -15.64 11.04 15.02
C TYR A 13 -14.89 12.38 14.90
N GLU A 14 -15.20 13.35 15.76
CA GLU A 14 -14.53 14.66 15.82
C GLU A 14 -13.11 14.62 16.46
N GLY A 15 -12.67 13.48 17.01
CA GLY A 15 -11.41 13.36 17.75
C GLY A 15 -11.45 13.97 19.17
N ARG A 16 -12.65 14.17 19.73
CA ARG A 16 -12.88 14.81 21.03
C ARG A 16 -13.07 13.75 22.12
N MET A 17 -12.00 13.03 22.40
CA MET A 17 -12.08 11.82 23.21
C MET A 17 -12.46 12.06 24.66
N ASP A 18 -12.05 13.19 25.24
CA ASP A 18 -12.46 13.63 26.58
C ASP A 18 -14.00 13.67 26.72
N ARG A 19 -14.67 14.23 25.71
CA ARG A 19 -16.14 14.30 25.67
C ARG A 19 -16.76 12.96 25.30
N ALA A 20 -16.14 12.21 24.40
CA ALA A 20 -16.64 10.89 24.02
C ALA A 20 -16.70 9.95 25.23
N VAL A 21 -15.61 9.87 25.99
CA VAL A 21 -15.50 9.09 27.22
C VAL A 21 -16.55 9.55 28.24
N GLU A 22 -16.70 10.86 28.49
CA GLU A 22 -17.72 11.38 29.42
C GLU A 22 -19.14 10.90 29.05
N GLN A 23 -19.47 10.87 27.76
CA GLN A 23 -20.78 10.41 27.30
C GLN A 23 -20.92 8.88 27.40
N PHE A 24 -19.90 8.11 27.05
CA PHE A 24 -19.91 6.66 27.23
C PHE A 24 -20.05 6.27 28.72
N GLU A 25 -19.40 6.98 29.64
CA GLU A 25 -19.54 6.76 31.09
C GLU A 25 -20.97 7.01 31.57
N LYS A 26 -21.59 8.11 31.14
CA LYS A 26 -23.01 8.39 31.43
C LYS A 26 -23.91 7.30 30.88
N ALA A 27 -23.63 6.81 29.67
CA ALA A 27 -24.38 5.71 29.08
C ALA A 27 -24.26 4.43 29.92
N HIS A 28 -23.04 4.08 30.34
CA HIS A 28 -22.72 2.91 31.16
C HIS A 28 -23.37 2.97 32.55
N ALA A 29 -23.29 4.13 33.22
CA ALA A 29 -23.92 4.36 34.52
C ALA A 29 -25.44 4.21 34.46
N LEU A 30 -26.09 4.77 33.42
CA LEU A 30 -27.52 4.60 33.20
C LEU A 30 -27.87 3.13 32.90
N ALA A 31 -27.15 2.49 31.99
CA ALA A 31 -27.39 1.11 31.56
C ALA A 31 -27.37 0.13 32.73
N SER A 32 -26.47 0.32 33.69
CA SER A 32 -26.37 -0.50 34.92
C SER A 32 -27.69 -0.59 35.70
N SER A 33 -28.57 0.42 35.59
CA SER A 33 -29.85 0.47 36.31
C SER A 33 -31.07 0.07 35.46
N ILE A 34 -31.05 0.34 34.15
CA ILE A 34 -32.25 0.19 33.29
C ILE A 34 -32.08 -0.80 32.13
N LEU A 35 -30.85 -1.16 31.77
CA LEU A 35 -30.55 -2.09 30.69
C LEU A 35 -29.23 -2.84 30.96
N PRO A 36 -29.18 -3.74 31.97
CA PRO A 36 -27.94 -4.39 32.38
C PRO A 36 -27.26 -5.17 31.25
N ALA A 37 -28.02 -5.73 30.31
CA ALA A 37 -27.50 -6.44 29.14
C ALA A 37 -26.65 -5.59 28.19
N ALA A 38 -26.73 -4.25 28.29
CA ALA A 38 -25.87 -3.33 27.53
C ALA A 38 -24.53 -3.04 28.22
N GLY A 39 -24.35 -3.43 29.49
CA GLY A 39 -23.16 -3.15 30.28
C GLY A 39 -21.89 -3.66 29.62
N THR A 40 -21.87 -4.94 29.23
CA THR A 40 -20.73 -5.59 28.57
C THR A 40 -20.28 -4.83 27.31
N TYR A 41 -21.21 -4.50 26.41
CA TYR A 41 -20.88 -3.77 25.17
C TYR A 41 -20.39 -2.35 25.44
N LEU A 42 -20.89 -1.71 26.50
CA LEU A 42 -20.42 -0.38 26.90
C LEU A 42 -19.04 -0.44 27.57
N ASP A 43 -18.69 -1.53 28.23
CA ASP A 43 -17.33 -1.77 28.72
C ASP A 43 -16.34 -1.88 27.55
N GLU A 44 -16.65 -2.63 26.49
CA GLU A 44 -15.81 -2.68 25.29
C GLU A 44 -15.63 -1.29 24.65
N ALA A 45 -16.73 -0.56 24.44
CA ALA A 45 -16.69 0.78 23.86
C ALA A 45 -15.87 1.78 24.72
N LEU A 46 -16.03 1.72 26.05
CA LEU A 46 -15.24 2.54 26.98
C LEU A 46 -13.77 2.15 26.96
N GLY A 47 -13.45 0.85 26.90
CA GLY A 47 -12.08 0.36 26.77
C GLY A 47 -11.39 0.93 25.54
N ILE A 48 -12.03 0.83 24.37
CA ILE A 48 -11.53 1.39 23.11
C ILE A 48 -11.39 2.92 23.22
N ALA A 49 -12.41 3.61 23.72
CA ALA A 49 -12.39 5.07 23.82
C ALA A 49 -11.27 5.59 24.75
N TYR A 50 -11.04 4.91 25.87
CA TYR A 50 -9.97 5.24 26.80
C TYR A 50 -8.57 4.97 26.24
N LEU A 51 -8.39 3.85 25.53
CA LEU A 51 -7.12 3.54 24.88
C LEU A 51 -6.79 4.59 23.80
N HIS A 52 -7.77 4.95 22.98
CA HIS A 52 -7.63 5.99 21.96
C HIS A 52 -7.37 7.37 22.58
N GLN A 53 -8.06 7.72 23.66
CA GLN A 53 -7.77 8.96 24.41
C GLN A 53 -6.32 8.99 24.92
N ALA A 54 -5.85 7.88 25.51
CA ALA A 54 -4.49 7.79 26.05
C ALA A 54 -3.43 8.02 24.97
N GLU A 55 -3.65 7.49 23.77
CA GLU A 55 -2.79 7.70 22.61
C GLU A 55 -2.80 9.16 22.15
N MET A 56 -3.99 9.74 21.92
CA MET A 56 -4.15 11.12 21.46
C MET A 56 -3.55 12.12 22.43
N GLU A 57 -3.80 11.96 23.72
CA GLU A 57 -3.24 12.83 24.76
C GLU A 57 -1.74 12.60 25.01
N SER A 58 -1.19 11.46 24.55
CA SER A 58 0.26 11.22 24.50
C SER A 58 0.92 11.81 23.26
N GLY A 59 0.14 12.35 22.31
CA GLY A 59 0.62 13.00 21.09
C GLY A 59 1.08 12.03 20.01
N LEU A 60 0.77 10.74 20.13
CA LEU A 60 1.30 9.70 19.25
C LEU A 60 0.80 9.85 17.81
N TYR A 61 -0.46 10.23 17.59
CA TYR A 61 -1.00 10.48 16.24
C TYR A 61 -0.26 11.55 15.40
N ARG A 62 0.59 12.39 16.00
CA ARG A 62 1.46 13.37 15.29
C ARG A 62 2.94 13.03 15.36
N SER A 63 3.33 12.22 16.32
CA SER A 63 4.72 11.86 16.57
C SER A 63 4.78 10.42 17.09
N PRO A 64 4.40 9.46 16.23
CA PRO A 64 4.04 8.12 16.69
C PRO A 64 5.23 7.30 17.17
N GLY A 65 6.40 7.46 16.54
CA GLY A 65 7.65 6.82 16.95
C GLY A 65 7.49 5.29 17.09
N GLU A 66 8.21 4.69 18.03
CA GLU A 66 8.17 3.23 18.25
C GLU A 66 6.96 2.77 19.09
N LEU A 67 6.20 3.70 19.67
CA LEU A 67 5.08 3.38 20.57
C LEU A 67 3.82 2.93 19.84
N CYS A 68 3.74 3.16 18.53
CA CYS A 68 2.65 2.66 17.67
C CYS A 68 3.03 1.39 16.89
N LEU A 69 4.23 0.83 17.13
CA LEU A 69 4.68 -0.39 16.46
C LEU A 69 4.39 -1.60 17.35
N LEU A 70 3.81 -2.67 16.78
CA LEU A 70 3.58 -3.93 17.47
C LEU A 70 4.72 -4.93 17.24
N PRO A 71 5.25 -5.58 18.31
CA PRO A 71 4.95 -5.30 19.72
C PRO A 71 5.58 -3.97 20.17
N ILE A 72 4.88 -3.24 21.04
CA ILE A 72 5.44 -2.01 21.63
C ILE A 72 6.69 -2.41 22.45
N PRO A 73 7.83 -1.72 22.29
CA PRO A 73 9.07 -2.14 22.93
C PRO A 73 8.94 -2.25 24.45
N PRO A 74 9.46 -3.33 25.08
CA PRO A 74 9.38 -3.52 26.52
C PRO A 74 9.95 -2.34 27.31
N GLY A 75 9.29 -1.98 28.41
CA GLY A 75 9.72 -0.88 29.29
C GLY A 75 9.43 0.53 28.72
N ARG A 76 8.82 0.63 27.55
CA ARG A 76 8.21 1.87 27.05
C ARG A 76 6.72 1.90 27.44
N ALA A 77 6.17 3.11 27.55
CA ALA A 77 4.76 3.33 27.84
C ALA A 77 4.31 4.66 27.24
N TYR A 78 3.00 4.79 27.06
CA TYR A 78 2.37 6.05 26.68
C TYR A 78 2.60 7.10 27.77
N ALA A 79 2.63 8.38 27.40
CA ALA A 79 2.75 9.46 28.38
C ALA A 79 1.52 9.52 29.31
N LYS A 80 0.35 9.09 28.82
CA LYS A 80 -0.93 9.07 29.53
C LYS A 80 -1.37 7.66 29.94
N THR A 81 -0.51 6.99 30.70
CA THR A 81 -0.82 5.65 31.25
C THR A 81 -2.09 5.56 32.11
N PRO A 82 -2.57 6.59 32.85
CA PRO A 82 -3.80 6.45 33.64
C PRO A 82 -5.05 6.17 32.80
N ASP A 83 -5.14 6.72 31.59
CA ASP A 83 -6.30 6.47 30.72
C ASP A 83 -6.20 5.07 30.07
N ALA A 84 -5.00 4.65 29.66
CA ALA A 84 -4.77 3.27 29.21
C ALA A 84 -5.06 2.23 30.33
N ALA A 85 -4.80 2.57 31.59
CA ALA A 85 -5.16 1.72 32.73
C ALA A 85 -6.68 1.58 32.90
N LYS A 86 -7.46 2.64 32.68
CA LYS A 86 -8.93 2.53 32.66
C LYS A 86 -9.42 1.66 31.51
N ALA A 87 -8.76 1.69 30.35
CA ALA A 87 -9.07 0.78 29.26
C ALA A 87 -8.94 -0.69 29.70
N ILE A 88 -7.84 -1.03 30.40
CA ILE A 88 -7.62 -2.36 30.99
C ILE A 88 -8.77 -2.74 31.94
N GLU A 89 -9.19 -1.84 32.85
CA GLU A 89 -10.29 -2.11 33.78
C GLU A 89 -11.60 -2.47 33.08
N HIS A 90 -11.90 -1.78 31.98
CA HIS A 90 -13.09 -2.02 31.17
C HIS A 90 -13.00 -3.33 30.38
N PHE A 91 -11.89 -3.58 29.70
CA PHE A 91 -11.67 -4.86 28.99
C PHE A 91 -11.70 -6.07 29.93
N MET A 92 -11.14 -5.95 31.14
CA MET A 92 -11.21 -7.01 32.15
C MET A 92 -12.64 -7.28 32.64
N ARG A 93 -13.49 -6.26 32.76
CA ARG A 93 -14.92 -6.44 33.06
C ARG A 93 -15.64 -7.18 31.94
N TYR A 94 -15.39 -6.79 30.68
CA TYR A 94 -15.93 -7.49 29.52
C TYR A 94 -15.54 -8.97 29.53
N LEU A 95 -14.25 -9.27 29.66
CA LEU A 95 -13.71 -10.63 29.59
C LEU A 95 -14.14 -11.52 30.76
N LYS A 96 -14.58 -10.94 31.88
CA LYS A 96 -15.20 -11.71 32.97
C LYS A 96 -16.51 -12.37 32.54
N GLU A 97 -17.28 -11.70 31.67
CA GLU A 97 -18.54 -12.22 31.14
C GLU A 97 -18.35 -13.01 29.84
N ARG A 98 -17.36 -12.63 29.03
CA ARG A 98 -17.01 -13.25 27.74
C ARG A 98 -15.53 -13.61 27.68
N PRO A 99 -15.08 -14.66 28.40
CA PRO A 99 -13.65 -14.96 28.56
C PRO A 99 -12.94 -15.43 27.30
N ASP A 100 -13.69 -15.89 26.30
CA ASP A 100 -13.16 -16.44 25.06
C ASP A 100 -13.12 -15.43 23.90
N GLU A 101 -13.56 -14.18 24.12
CA GLU A 101 -13.62 -13.16 23.05
C GLU A 101 -12.23 -12.63 22.71
N LEU A 102 -11.71 -13.01 21.53
CA LEU A 102 -10.31 -12.77 21.20
C LEU A 102 -10.00 -11.31 20.87
N GLU A 103 -10.95 -10.58 20.27
CA GLU A 103 -10.76 -9.16 19.94
C GLU A 103 -10.52 -8.32 21.20
N VAL A 104 -11.34 -8.49 22.23
CA VAL A 104 -11.15 -7.77 23.49
C VAL A 104 -9.91 -8.27 24.23
N ARG A 105 -9.59 -9.56 24.14
CA ARG A 105 -8.32 -10.10 24.68
C ARG A 105 -7.10 -9.50 23.97
N TRP A 106 -7.17 -9.29 22.65
CA TRP A 106 -6.11 -8.64 21.87
C TRP A 106 -5.92 -7.19 22.33
N LEU A 107 -7.00 -6.41 22.36
CA LEU A 107 -7.00 -5.02 22.82
C LEU A 107 -6.51 -4.87 24.27
N LEU A 108 -6.85 -5.82 25.15
CA LEU A 108 -6.32 -5.88 26.51
C LEU A 108 -4.79 -5.96 26.52
N ASN A 109 -4.21 -6.83 25.69
CA ASN A 109 -2.74 -6.98 25.62
C ASN A 109 -2.08 -5.72 25.05
N VAL A 110 -2.68 -5.08 24.03
CA VAL A 110 -2.24 -3.77 23.53
C VAL A 110 -2.31 -2.70 24.63
N ALA A 111 -3.38 -2.66 25.43
CA ALA A 111 -3.49 -1.71 26.54
C ALA A 111 -2.44 -1.96 27.65
N TYR A 112 -2.10 -3.22 27.94
CA TYR A 112 -0.98 -3.55 28.82
C TYR A 112 0.38 -3.14 28.23
N MET A 113 0.56 -3.24 26.92
CA MET A 113 1.75 -2.72 26.24
C MET A 113 1.83 -1.18 26.36
N ALA A 114 0.72 -0.48 26.15
CA ALA A 114 0.61 0.98 26.28
C ALA A 114 0.93 1.49 27.70
N THR A 115 0.72 0.66 28.72
CA THR A 115 1.08 0.99 30.12
C THR A 115 2.47 0.52 30.53
N GLY A 116 3.18 -0.21 29.67
CA GLY A 116 4.47 -0.85 29.98
C GLY A 116 4.35 -2.08 30.91
N GLY A 117 3.13 -2.59 31.11
CA GLY A 117 2.85 -3.74 31.96
C GLY A 117 2.92 -5.09 31.24
N TYR A 118 2.95 -5.11 29.90
CA TYR A 118 3.08 -6.34 29.12
C TYR A 118 4.51 -6.90 29.15
N PRO A 119 4.72 -8.23 29.24
CA PRO A 119 3.70 -9.27 29.43
C PRO A 119 3.37 -9.56 30.89
N ASP A 120 4.19 -9.09 31.83
CA ASP A 120 4.23 -9.60 33.22
C ASP A 120 2.98 -9.28 34.05
N GLN A 121 2.27 -8.19 33.72
CA GLN A 121 1.07 -7.75 34.44
C GLN A 121 -0.23 -8.24 33.81
N VAL A 122 -0.17 -8.91 32.64
CA VAL A 122 -1.35 -9.47 32.01
C VAL A 122 -1.79 -10.73 32.77
N PRO A 123 -3.08 -10.87 33.13
CA PRO A 123 -3.59 -12.10 33.73
C PRO A 123 -3.29 -13.31 32.84
N ARG A 124 -2.80 -14.40 33.44
CA ARG A 124 -2.23 -15.55 32.71
C ARG A 124 -3.21 -16.15 31.69
N GLU A 125 -4.49 -16.18 32.02
CA GLU A 125 -5.57 -16.68 31.17
C GLU A 125 -5.87 -15.78 29.95
N GLN A 126 -5.56 -14.48 30.06
CA GLN A 126 -5.75 -13.48 29.00
C GLN A 126 -4.48 -13.12 28.23
N LEU A 127 -3.30 -13.54 28.71
CA LEU A 127 -2.02 -13.24 28.06
C LEU A 127 -1.98 -13.78 26.62
N ILE A 128 -1.82 -12.90 25.65
CA ILE A 128 -1.28 -13.27 24.34
C ILE A 128 0.24 -13.29 24.51
N PRO A 129 0.89 -14.43 24.31
CA PRO A 129 2.24 -14.59 24.79
C PRO A 129 3.21 -13.94 23.76
N PRO A 130 4.36 -13.35 24.17
CA PRO A 130 5.28 -12.62 23.26
C PRO A 130 5.67 -13.34 21.97
N MET A 131 5.83 -14.66 22.01
CA MET A 131 6.12 -15.52 20.86
C MET A 131 5.05 -15.49 19.75
N ALA A 132 3.81 -15.06 20.05
CA ALA A 132 2.77 -14.90 19.05
C ALA A 132 3.08 -13.76 18.06
N PHE A 133 3.92 -12.80 18.49
CA PHE A 133 4.36 -11.67 17.68
C PHE A 133 5.79 -11.84 17.15
N ALA A 134 6.48 -12.93 17.50
CA ALA A 134 7.89 -13.07 17.14
C ALA A 134 8.04 -13.42 15.66
N SER A 135 8.82 -12.62 14.93
CA SER A 135 9.28 -12.98 13.60
C SER A 135 10.16 -14.24 13.67
N PRO A 136 10.05 -15.18 12.72
CA PRO A 136 10.88 -16.37 12.69
C PRO A 136 12.30 -16.10 12.14
N GLU A 137 12.53 -14.93 11.55
CA GLU A 137 13.84 -14.44 11.13
C GLU A 137 13.95 -12.91 11.32
N ASP A 138 15.17 -12.39 11.24
CA ASP A 138 15.50 -10.98 11.42
C ASP A 138 16.27 -10.48 10.19
N ILE A 139 15.70 -9.49 9.50
CA ILE A 139 16.24 -8.87 8.29
C ILE A 139 16.86 -7.49 8.59
N GLY A 140 17.08 -7.15 9.86
CA GLY A 140 17.45 -5.81 10.26
C GLY A 140 16.22 -4.92 10.48
N ARG A 141 16.43 -3.85 11.25
CA ARG A 141 15.35 -3.00 11.73
C ARG A 141 15.28 -1.69 10.95
N PHE A 142 14.14 -1.49 10.31
CA PHE A 142 13.74 -0.26 9.66
C PHE A 142 13.47 0.82 10.70
N ARG A 143 13.73 2.08 10.33
CA ARG A 143 13.58 3.22 11.24
C ARG A 143 12.62 4.24 10.65
N ASP A 144 11.61 4.62 11.41
CA ASP A 144 10.80 5.76 11.01
C ASP A 144 11.61 7.06 11.09
N VAL A 145 11.85 7.67 9.93
CA VAL A 145 12.60 8.91 9.75
C VAL A 145 11.77 10.04 9.12
N ALA A 146 10.46 9.83 8.89
CA ALA A 146 9.60 10.84 8.24
C ALA A 146 9.69 12.23 8.90
N PRO A 147 9.61 12.38 10.24
CA PRO A 147 9.75 13.68 10.89
C PRO A 147 11.11 14.35 10.67
N GLN A 148 12.19 13.57 10.61
CA GLN A 148 13.57 14.02 10.43
C GLN A 148 13.78 14.45 8.97
N ALA A 149 13.29 13.65 8.03
CA ALA A 149 13.32 13.94 6.60
C ALA A 149 12.42 15.14 6.22
N GLY A 150 11.47 15.55 7.08
CA GLY A 150 10.59 16.69 6.80
C GLY A 150 9.26 16.30 6.14
N LEU A 151 9.00 15.00 5.98
CA LEU A 151 7.71 14.45 5.56
C LEU A 151 6.73 14.49 6.73
N ARG A 152 6.09 15.65 6.92
CA ARG A 152 5.18 15.90 8.05
C ARG A 152 3.76 16.16 7.55
N SER A 153 2.99 15.09 7.40
CA SER A 153 1.54 15.15 7.17
C SER A 153 0.81 14.41 8.30
N VAL A 154 -0.39 14.86 8.64
CA VAL A 154 -1.35 14.13 9.47
C VAL A 154 -2.65 14.11 8.70
N GLY A 155 -3.06 12.92 8.26
CA GLY A 155 -4.18 12.72 7.34
C GLY A 155 -5.14 11.66 7.84
N SER A 156 -6.33 11.64 7.25
CA SER A 156 -7.17 10.44 7.23
C SER A 156 -6.70 9.53 6.08
N ALA A 157 -7.28 8.33 5.96
CA ALA A 157 -6.97 7.38 4.89
C ALA A 157 -6.80 8.05 3.52
N GLY A 158 -5.75 7.74 2.77
CA GLY A 158 -5.48 8.39 1.49
C GLY A 158 -4.44 7.65 0.67
N GLY A 159 -4.16 8.20 -0.51
CA GLY A 159 -3.12 7.65 -1.39
C GLY A 159 -1.76 8.31 -1.21
N ALA A 160 -0.71 7.57 -1.57
CA ALA A 160 0.69 8.03 -1.57
C ALA A 160 1.40 7.55 -2.84
N ILE A 161 2.06 8.46 -3.57
CA ILE A 161 2.83 8.14 -4.77
C ILE A 161 4.22 8.76 -4.68
N VAL A 162 5.19 8.04 -5.23
CA VAL A 162 6.60 8.45 -5.24
C VAL A 162 7.12 8.40 -6.67
N ASP A 163 7.61 9.52 -7.19
CA ASP A 163 8.27 9.61 -8.49
C ASP A 163 8.96 10.98 -8.66
N ASP A 164 9.73 11.17 -9.74
CA ASP A 164 10.40 12.43 -10.10
C ASP A 164 9.40 13.42 -10.73
N PHE A 165 8.60 14.09 -9.90
CA PHE A 165 7.48 14.94 -10.35
C PHE A 165 7.92 16.32 -10.84
N ASP A 166 9.10 16.81 -10.47
CA ASP A 166 9.63 18.08 -10.99
C ASP A 166 10.81 17.94 -11.97
N ASN A 167 11.13 16.69 -12.37
CA ASN A 167 12.16 16.32 -13.33
C ASN A 167 13.58 16.79 -12.93
N ASP A 168 13.85 16.85 -11.64
CA ASP A 168 15.17 17.20 -11.10
C ASP A 168 16.07 15.98 -10.85
N GLY A 169 15.50 14.77 -11.00
CA GLY A 169 16.20 13.49 -10.85
C GLY A 169 16.15 12.91 -9.43
N ASN A 170 15.52 13.59 -8.48
CA ASN A 170 15.22 13.08 -7.15
C ASN A 170 13.76 12.63 -7.07
N LEU A 171 13.50 11.59 -6.29
CA LEU A 171 12.13 11.10 -6.08
C LEU A 171 11.39 11.99 -5.09
N ASP A 172 10.28 12.58 -5.52
CA ASP A 172 9.36 13.38 -4.73
C ASP A 172 8.21 12.52 -4.17
N VAL A 173 7.49 13.05 -3.17
CA VAL A 173 6.35 12.36 -2.55
C VAL A 173 5.07 13.20 -2.68
N VAL A 174 3.98 12.59 -3.13
CA VAL A 174 2.64 13.20 -3.11
C VAL A 174 1.71 12.36 -2.26
N THR A 175 0.96 12.99 -1.34
CA THR A 175 -0.08 12.34 -0.55
C THR A 175 -1.44 13.03 -0.68
N SER A 176 -2.49 12.29 -0.35
CA SER A 176 -3.89 12.74 -0.35
C SER A 176 -4.62 12.24 0.89
N SER A 177 -5.88 12.63 1.06
CA SER A 177 -6.72 12.22 2.19
C SER A 177 -8.15 12.01 1.70
N MET A 178 -8.88 11.07 2.28
CA MET A 178 -10.28 10.83 1.95
C MET A 178 -11.22 11.89 2.50
N ASP A 179 -10.74 12.75 3.41
CA ASP A 179 -11.47 13.96 3.77
C ASP A 179 -11.58 14.84 2.53
N SER A 180 -12.82 15.00 2.04
CA SER A 180 -13.15 15.80 0.85
C SER A 180 -12.75 17.27 0.97
N CYS A 181 -12.43 17.75 2.18
CA CYS A 181 -12.00 19.11 2.45
C CYS A 181 -10.49 19.23 2.70
N ALA A 182 -9.76 18.12 2.87
CA ALA A 182 -8.33 18.13 3.13
C ALA A 182 -7.55 18.36 1.83
N PRO A 183 -6.53 19.24 1.83
CA PRO A 183 -5.68 19.45 0.66
C PRO A 183 -4.77 18.23 0.42
N MET A 184 -4.37 18.02 -0.83
CA MET A 184 -3.25 17.15 -1.16
C MET A 184 -1.92 17.79 -0.74
N THR A 185 -0.91 16.95 -0.47
CA THR A 185 0.43 17.40 -0.07
C THR A 185 1.46 17.01 -1.11
N PHE A 186 2.36 17.94 -1.46
CA PHE A 186 3.51 17.70 -2.34
C PHE A 186 4.79 17.97 -1.57
N PHE A 187 5.58 16.93 -1.35
CA PHE A 187 6.87 17.00 -0.70
C PHE A 187 7.96 16.88 -1.76
N HIS A 188 8.61 18.01 -2.05
CA HIS A 188 9.75 18.05 -2.94
C HIS A 188 11.01 17.56 -2.22
N ASN A 189 11.75 16.64 -2.84
CA ASN A 189 13.02 16.14 -2.35
C ASN A 189 14.15 17.15 -2.63
N ASN A 190 14.75 17.70 -1.59
CA ASN A 190 15.79 18.73 -1.73
C ASN A 190 17.14 18.18 -2.23
N GLY A 191 17.29 16.86 -2.41
CA GLY A 191 18.53 16.21 -2.81
C GLY A 191 19.61 16.17 -1.70
N ASP A 192 19.22 16.44 -0.45
CA ASP A 192 20.09 16.41 0.73
C ASP A 192 19.59 15.50 1.86
N GLY A 193 18.61 14.66 1.55
CA GLY A 193 17.92 13.78 2.51
C GLY A 193 16.78 14.47 3.27
N THR A 194 16.39 15.68 2.87
CA THR A 194 15.22 16.37 3.41
C THR A 194 14.20 16.72 2.34
N PHE A 195 12.95 16.91 2.75
CA PHE A 195 11.82 17.25 1.92
C PHE A 195 11.22 18.60 2.32
N THR A 196 10.78 19.35 1.33
CA THR A 196 10.06 20.63 1.51
C THR A 196 8.63 20.49 1.02
N ASP A 197 7.67 20.87 1.85
CA ASP A 197 6.27 21.04 1.42
C ASP A 197 6.17 22.17 0.37
N ARG A 198 5.84 21.78 -0.87
CA ARG A 198 5.58 22.65 -2.02
C ARG A 198 4.13 22.57 -2.50
N SER A 199 3.20 22.19 -1.63
CA SER A 199 1.78 21.99 -1.99
C SER A 199 1.14 23.25 -2.56
N ALA A 200 1.41 24.41 -1.97
CA ALA A 200 0.86 25.69 -2.46
C ALA A 200 1.46 26.10 -3.81
N GLN A 201 2.76 25.88 -4.00
CA GLN A 201 3.52 26.27 -5.19
C GLN A 201 3.18 25.38 -6.39
N SER A 202 3.03 24.08 -6.15
CA SER A 202 2.65 23.09 -7.18
C SER A 202 1.20 23.24 -7.65
N GLY A 203 0.36 23.90 -6.86
CA GLY A 203 -1.10 23.96 -7.07
C GLY A 203 -1.86 22.76 -6.50
N LEU A 204 -1.16 21.71 -6.04
CA LEU A 204 -1.77 20.52 -5.45
C LEU A 204 -2.47 20.82 -4.11
N GLY A 205 -2.02 21.81 -3.35
CA GLY A 205 -2.68 22.24 -2.11
C GLY A 205 -4.09 22.83 -2.32
N SER A 206 -4.51 23.07 -3.56
CA SER A 206 -5.89 23.45 -3.91
C SER A 206 -6.75 22.27 -4.39
N GLN A 207 -6.13 21.11 -4.63
CA GLN A 207 -6.82 19.87 -4.92
C GLN A 207 -7.19 19.21 -3.60
N LEU A 208 -8.49 18.93 -3.43
CA LEU A 208 -9.04 18.45 -2.17
C LEU A 208 -9.41 16.98 -2.28
N GLY A 209 -9.25 16.24 -1.21
CA GLY A 209 -9.63 14.84 -1.13
C GLY A 209 -8.83 13.93 -2.07
N GLY A 210 -9.03 12.63 -1.90
CA GLY A 210 -8.39 11.58 -2.70
C GLY A 210 -8.17 10.35 -1.84
N LEU A 211 -8.81 9.25 -2.19
CA LEU A 211 -8.62 7.99 -1.46
C LEU A 211 -7.47 7.17 -2.07
N ASN A 212 -7.19 7.39 -3.36
CA ASN A 212 -6.15 6.70 -4.11
C ASN A 212 -5.54 7.69 -5.11
N LEU A 213 -4.24 7.53 -5.33
CA LEU A 213 -3.43 8.27 -6.28
C LEU A 213 -2.71 7.29 -7.19
N SER A 214 -2.52 7.68 -8.46
CA SER A 214 -1.66 6.96 -9.41
C SER A 214 -1.06 7.94 -10.40
N GLN A 215 0.21 7.77 -10.74
CA GLN A 215 0.91 8.57 -11.74
C GLN A 215 0.94 7.88 -13.12
N ALA A 216 1.02 8.69 -14.18
CA ALA A 216 1.32 8.26 -15.55
C ALA A 216 1.66 9.48 -16.42
N ASP A 217 2.48 9.31 -17.45
CA ASP A 217 2.59 10.29 -18.55
C ASP A 217 1.50 9.98 -19.59
N TYR A 218 0.31 10.58 -19.46
CA TYR A 218 -0.84 10.21 -20.31
C TYR A 218 -0.76 10.81 -21.72
N ASN A 219 0.05 11.86 -21.91
CA ASN A 219 0.17 12.59 -23.17
C ASN A 219 1.53 12.40 -23.86
N ASN A 220 2.41 11.56 -23.30
CA ASN A 220 3.77 11.26 -23.75
C ASN A 220 4.71 12.48 -23.81
N ASP A 221 4.49 13.50 -22.98
CA ASP A 221 5.30 14.72 -22.97
C ASP A 221 6.60 14.62 -22.16
N GLY A 222 6.80 13.51 -21.43
CA GLY A 222 7.96 13.27 -20.58
C GLY A 222 7.74 13.57 -19.11
N CYS A 223 6.56 14.06 -18.73
CA CYS A 223 6.30 14.56 -17.39
C CYS A 223 5.15 13.77 -16.74
N LEU A 224 5.40 13.21 -15.56
CA LEU A 224 4.43 12.36 -14.90
C LEU A 224 3.25 13.18 -14.36
N ASP A 225 2.05 12.85 -14.83
CA ASP A 225 0.78 13.41 -14.41
C ASP A 225 0.19 12.62 -13.25
N ILE A 226 -0.76 13.21 -12.53
CA ILE A 226 -1.38 12.60 -11.35
C ILE A 226 -2.87 12.39 -11.58
N LEU A 227 -3.34 11.16 -11.41
CA LEU A 227 -4.75 10.82 -11.31
C LEU A 227 -5.15 10.72 -9.83
N VAL A 228 -6.22 11.41 -9.47
CA VAL A 228 -6.78 11.42 -8.11
C VAL A 228 -8.16 10.79 -8.12
N MET A 229 -8.29 9.66 -7.44
CA MET A 229 -9.53 8.90 -7.35
C MET A 229 -10.34 9.31 -6.12
N ARG A 230 -11.64 9.52 -6.32
CA ARG A 230 -12.56 10.05 -5.30
C ARG A 230 -13.90 9.36 -5.31
N GLY A 231 -14.60 9.50 -4.19
CA GLY A 231 -16.01 9.17 -4.05
C GLY A 231 -16.28 7.79 -3.49
N GLY A 232 -15.37 6.82 -3.66
CA GLY A 232 -15.46 5.42 -3.22
C GLY A 232 -16.44 5.12 -2.07
N TRP A 233 -15.93 4.86 -0.86
CA TRP A 233 -16.74 4.60 0.35
C TRP A 233 -17.69 5.75 0.77
N GLN A 234 -17.85 6.78 -0.05
CA GLN A 234 -18.64 7.98 0.17
C GLN A 234 -19.72 8.09 -0.93
N LEU A 235 -19.98 9.32 -1.37
CA LEU A 235 -20.88 9.66 -2.46
C LEU A 235 -20.08 9.92 -3.74
N PRO A 236 -20.70 9.76 -4.93
CA PRO A 236 -20.04 10.03 -6.20
C PRO A 236 -19.37 11.39 -6.26
N GLN A 237 -18.09 11.40 -6.60
CA GLN A 237 -17.27 12.61 -6.69
C GLN A 237 -16.49 12.63 -8.00
N ARG A 238 -16.18 13.83 -8.47
CA ARG A 238 -15.34 14.01 -9.65
C ARG A 238 -13.90 13.62 -9.30
N ARG A 239 -13.34 12.65 -10.01
CA ARG A 239 -11.89 12.38 -10.05
C ARG A 239 -11.14 13.57 -10.66
N SER A 240 -9.84 13.69 -10.40
CA SER A 240 -9.00 14.70 -11.08
C SER A 240 -7.91 14.04 -11.92
N LEU A 241 -7.72 14.51 -13.15
CA LEU A 241 -6.48 14.33 -13.90
C LEU A 241 -5.71 15.65 -13.85
N LEU A 242 -4.56 15.61 -13.20
CA LEU A 242 -3.70 16.76 -12.94
C LEU A 242 -2.48 16.65 -13.84
N ARG A 243 -2.48 17.41 -14.94
CA ARG A 243 -1.37 17.41 -15.88
C ARG A 243 -0.17 18.14 -15.28
N ASN A 244 0.98 17.51 -15.25
CA ASN A 244 2.23 18.13 -14.85
C ASN A 244 2.69 19.12 -15.93
N ASN A 245 3.13 20.31 -15.51
CA ASN A 245 3.67 21.33 -16.42
C ASN A 245 5.20 21.18 -16.61
N CYS A 246 5.77 20.05 -16.17
CA CYS A 246 7.19 19.69 -16.24
C CYS A 246 8.12 20.50 -15.33
N ASP A 247 7.57 21.20 -14.35
CA ASP A 247 8.30 22.10 -13.43
C ASP A 247 7.84 21.94 -11.97
N GLY A 248 7.21 20.81 -11.65
CA GLY A 248 6.62 20.55 -10.32
C GLY A 248 5.30 21.29 -10.07
N THR A 249 4.70 21.92 -11.08
CA THR A 249 3.35 22.51 -11.00
C THR A 249 2.33 21.73 -11.83
N PHE A 250 1.06 21.77 -11.41
CA PHE A 250 0.01 20.94 -11.99
C PHE A 250 -1.21 21.75 -12.45
N THR A 251 -1.77 21.34 -13.59
CA THR A 251 -3.01 21.90 -14.16
C THR A 251 -4.11 20.84 -14.12
N ASP A 252 -5.25 21.14 -13.49
CA ASP A 252 -6.44 20.26 -13.58
C ASP A 252 -7.00 20.30 -15.01
N VAL A 253 -6.79 19.21 -15.75
CA VAL A 253 -7.25 19.04 -17.14
C VAL A 253 -8.46 18.12 -17.25
N THR A 254 -9.03 17.65 -16.13
CA THR A 254 -10.06 16.59 -16.12
C THR A 254 -11.26 16.89 -17.02
N ALA A 255 -11.68 18.15 -17.09
CA ALA A 255 -12.80 18.54 -17.96
C ALA A 255 -12.39 18.57 -19.44
N ALA A 256 -11.19 19.08 -19.74
CA ALA A 256 -10.65 19.13 -21.08
C ALA A 256 -10.33 17.72 -21.63
N SER A 257 -9.90 16.80 -20.77
CA SER A 257 -9.60 15.41 -21.14
C SER A 257 -10.84 14.52 -21.28
N GLY A 258 -12.03 15.00 -20.89
CA GLY A 258 -13.27 14.23 -20.96
C GLY A 258 -13.52 13.30 -19.77
N LEU A 259 -12.71 13.38 -18.70
CA LEU A 259 -12.82 12.52 -17.51
C LEU A 259 -13.71 13.09 -16.40
N ALA A 260 -14.24 14.32 -16.54
CA ALA A 260 -14.95 15.01 -15.47
C ALA A 260 -16.35 14.45 -15.18
N VAL A 261 -16.99 13.81 -16.16
CA VAL A 261 -18.38 13.32 -16.05
C VAL A 261 -18.53 11.90 -16.62
N PRO A 262 -19.39 11.06 -16.03
CA PRO A 262 -20.11 11.29 -14.77
C PRO A 262 -19.17 11.22 -13.56
N ALA A 263 -19.51 11.96 -12.50
CA ALA A 263 -18.93 11.70 -11.19
C ALA A 263 -19.40 10.33 -10.69
N THR A 264 -18.51 9.56 -10.09
CA THR A 264 -18.73 8.17 -9.67
C THR A 264 -18.08 7.94 -8.31
N SER A 265 -18.54 6.93 -7.57
CA SER A 265 -17.83 6.45 -6.39
C SER A 265 -16.68 5.56 -6.85
N SER A 266 -15.58 6.21 -7.22
CA SER A 266 -14.42 5.57 -7.82
C SER A 266 -13.31 5.40 -6.78
N GLN A 267 -12.63 4.25 -6.81
CA GLN A 267 -11.63 3.94 -5.78
C GLN A 267 -10.26 3.56 -6.34
N ASN A 268 -10.22 2.87 -7.47
CA ASN A 268 -8.97 2.38 -8.03
C ASN A 268 -9.00 2.49 -9.55
N ALA A 269 -7.84 2.69 -10.14
CA ALA A 269 -7.65 2.79 -11.58
C ALA A 269 -6.27 2.25 -11.96
N VAL A 270 -6.13 1.81 -13.20
CA VAL A 270 -4.84 1.38 -13.76
C VAL A 270 -4.63 1.99 -15.13
N TRP A 271 -3.43 2.51 -15.35
CA TRP A 271 -2.94 3.00 -16.64
C TRP A 271 -2.31 1.85 -17.41
N THR A 272 -2.70 1.65 -18.67
CA THR A 272 -2.14 0.59 -19.51
C THR A 272 -2.46 0.83 -21.00
N ASP A 273 -1.58 0.42 -21.92
CA ASP A 273 -1.77 0.58 -23.37
C ASP A 273 -2.54 -0.63 -23.92
N ILE A 274 -3.88 -0.57 -23.96
CA ILE A 274 -4.72 -1.76 -24.24
C ILE A 274 -4.72 -2.18 -25.70
N ASP A 275 -4.29 -1.31 -26.62
CA ASP A 275 -4.25 -1.60 -28.05
C ASP A 275 -2.86 -1.53 -28.67
N ASN A 276 -1.83 -1.42 -27.83
CA ASN A 276 -0.42 -1.35 -28.21
C ASN A 276 -0.16 -0.24 -29.23
N ASP A 277 -0.65 0.96 -28.93
CA ASP A 277 -0.49 2.11 -29.80
C ASP A 277 0.52 3.16 -29.32
N GLY A 278 1.10 2.94 -28.14
CA GLY A 278 2.11 3.77 -27.51
C GLY A 278 1.54 4.83 -26.58
N PHE A 279 0.22 4.92 -26.41
CA PHE A 279 -0.44 5.81 -25.46
C PHE A 279 -1.15 5.00 -24.40
N VAL A 280 -1.00 5.42 -23.14
CA VAL A 280 -1.68 4.73 -22.05
C VAL A 280 -3.16 5.09 -22.02
N ASP A 281 -3.98 4.05 -21.91
CA ASP A 281 -5.41 4.11 -21.63
C ASP A 281 -5.67 4.00 -20.13
N LEU A 282 -6.91 4.22 -19.73
CA LEU A 282 -7.29 4.24 -18.32
C LEU A 282 -8.48 3.32 -18.05
N PHE A 283 -8.27 2.29 -17.25
CA PHE A 283 -9.36 1.48 -16.69
C PHE A 283 -9.68 1.95 -15.27
N VAL A 284 -10.96 2.12 -14.95
CA VAL A 284 -11.44 2.59 -13.64
C VAL A 284 -12.47 1.63 -13.06
N GLY A 285 -12.18 1.16 -11.86
CA GLY A 285 -13.11 0.42 -11.00
C GLY A 285 -13.99 1.36 -10.19
N ASN A 286 -15.30 1.18 -10.29
CA ASN A 286 -16.30 1.90 -9.52
C ASN A 286 -16.98 0.97 -8.49
N GLU A 287 -17.61 1.55 -7.47
CA GLU A 287 -18.29 0.81 -6.39
C GLU A 287 -19.78 0.54 -6.67
N ASP A 288 -20.50 1.53 -7.20
CA ASP A 288 -21.96 1.54 -7.30
C ASP A 288 -22.47 1.73 -8.74
N THR A 289 -21.55 1.81 -9.70
CA THR A 289 -21.82 2.03 -11.13
C THR A 289 -20.94 1.13 -11.98
N VAL A 290 -21.17 1.11 -13.29
CA VAL A 290 -20.36 0.32 -14.22
C VAL A 290 -18.89 0.76 -14.16
N ALA A 291 -17.97 -0.20 -14.26
CA ALA A 291 -16.57 0.12 -14.53
C ALA A 291 -16.42 0.91 -15.85
N GLN A 292 -15.35 1.67 -15.98
CA GLN A 292 -15.10 2.52 -17.14
C GLN A 292 -13.74 2.17 -17.77
N LEU A 293 -13.67 2.24 -19.09
CA LEU A 293 -12.45 2.03 -19.86
C LEU A 293 -12.34 3.18 -20.85
N PHE A 294 -11.32 4.00 -20.68
CA PHE A 294 -11.11 5.24 -21.40
C PHE A 294 -9.96 5.05 -22.38
N LEU A 295 -10.30 5.00 -23.67
CA LEU A 295 -9.35 4.95 -24.76
C LEU A 295 -8.75 6.36 -24.97
N ASN A 296 -7.43 6.46 -24.98
CA ASN A 296 -6.69 7.68 -25.25
C ASN A 296 -6.77 8.04 -26.73
N LYS A 297 -7.24 9.26 -27.04
CA LYS A 297 -7.39 9.74 -28.42
C LYS A 297 -6.12 10.37 -28.99
N ARG A 298 -5.03 10.39 -28.21
CA ARG A 298 -3.70 10.95 -28.57
C ARG A 298 -3.69 12.46 -28.80
N ASP A 299 -4.74 13.14 -28.37
CA ASP A 299 -4.89 14.59 -28.40
C ASP A 299 -5.12 15.18 -27.00
N GLY A 300 -4.85 14.38 -25.97
CA GLY A 300 -5.09 14.70 -24.56
C GLY A 300 -6.52 14.43 -24.08
N THR A 301 -7.39 13.88 -24.94
CA THR A 301 -8.77 13.50 -24.60
C THR A 301 -8.97 11.98 -24.56
N PHE A 302 -10.02 11.56 -23.85
CA PHE A 302 -10.39 10.17 -23.68
C PHE A 302 -11.82 9.87 -24.15
N GLU A 303 -12.03 8.67 -24.66
CA GLU A 303 -13.33 8.13 -25.02
C GLU A 303 -13.68 6.92 -24.14
N ASN A 304 -14.80 6.96 -23.43
CA ASN A 304 -15.25 5.81 -22.65
C ASN A 304 -15.83 4.73 -23.57
N ILE A 305 -15.10 3.63 -23.72
CA ILE A 305 -15.45 2.48 -24.56
C ILE A 305 -15.91 1.25 -23.75
N ALA A 306 -16.10 1.37 -22.43
CA ALA A 306 -16.36 0.22 -21.54
C ALA A 306 -17.45 -0.74 -22.02
N HIS A 307 -18.58 -0.20 -22.51
CA HIS A 307 -19.69 -0.99 -23.03
C HIS A 307 -19.30 -1.74 -24.31
N ALA A 308 -18.68 -1.04 -25.27
CA ALA A 308 -18.23 -1.64 -26.52
C ALA A 308 -17.12 -2.68 -26.29
N ALA A 309 -16.29 -2.46 -25.26
CA ALA A 309 -15.20 -3.34 -24.87
C ALA A 309 -15.66 -4.57 -24.05
N GLY A 310 -16.89 -4.56 -23.50
CA GLY A 310 -17.46 -5.68 -22.73
C GLY A 310 -17.05 -5.72 -21.25
N VAL A 311 -16.61 -4.60 -20.68
CA VAL A 311 -16.07 -4.51 -19.31
C VAL A 311 -16.92 -3.66 -18.35
N ASP A 312 -18.09 -3.20 -18.78
CA ASP A 312 -19.02 -2.31 -18.06
C ASP A 312 -19.86 -3.02 -16.97
N ARG A 313 -19.21 -3.81 -16.11
CA ARG A 313 -19.87 -4.51 -15.00
C ARG A 313 -20.07 -3.58 -13.80
N VAL A 314 -21.22 -3.70 -13.14
CA VAL A 314 -21.49 -3.08 -11.83
C VAL A 314 -21.04 -4.04 -10.73
N MET A 315 -20.02 -3.67 -9.98
CA MET A 315 -19.50 -4.40 -8.83
C MET A 315 -18.97 -3.42 -7.78
N PHE A 316 -18.77 -3.90 -6.54
CA PHE A 316 -18.12 -3.12 -5.49
C PHE A 316 -16.58 -3.23 -5.63
N THR A 317 -16.03 -2.58 -6.64
CA THR A 317 -14.61 -2.72 -7.05
C THR A 317 -13.68 -2.04 -6.07
N LYS A 318 -12.61 -2.73 -5.65
CA LYS A 318 -11.63 -2.25 -4.67
C LYS A 318 -10.18 -2.25 -5.15
N GLY A 319 -9.89 -3.01 -6.20
CA GLY A 319 -8.56 -3.05 -6.83
C GLY A 319 -8.66 -3.39 -8.30
N VAL A 320 -7.81 -2.77 -9.12
CA VAL A 320 -7.65 -3.11 -10.54
C VAL A 320 -6.17 -3.22 -10.85
N ALA A 321 -5.80 -4.15 -11.73
CA ALA A 321 -4.43 -4.35 -12.16
C ALA A 321 -4.38 -4.71 -13.66
N ALA A 322 -3.28 -4.38 -14.31
CA ALA A 322 -3.02 -4.72 -15.70
C ALA A 322 -1.75 -5.57 -15.82
N GLY A 323 -1.76 -6.58 -16.69
CA GLY A 323 -0.63 -7.47 -16.92
C GLY A 323 -0.87 -8.40 -18.11
N ASP A 324 0.19 -8.79 -18.82
CA ASP A 324 0.15 -9.71 -19.98
C ASP A 324 0.26 -11.16 -19.47
N TYR A 325 -0.81 -11.69 -18.88
CA TYR A 325 -0.72 -12.94 -18.13
C TYR A 325 -0.51 -14.17 -19.03
N ASP A 326 -0.92 -14.12 -20.29
CA ASP A 326 -0.78 -15.22 -21.24
C ASP A 326 0.40 -15.06 -22.21
N GLY A 327 1.17 -13.96 -22.08
CA GLY A 327 2.41 -13.73 -22.82
C GLY A 327 2.19 -13.34 -24.28
N ASP A 328 0.99 -12.88 -24.60
CA ASP A 328 0.53 -12.60 -25.95
C ASP A 328 0.92 -11.20 -26.45
N GLY A 329 1.41 -10.38 -25.53
CA GLY A 329 1.93 -9.03 -25.74
C GLY A 329 0.89 -7.92 -25.58
N TYR A 330 -0.36 -8.25 -25.23
CA TYR A 330 -1.40 -7.27 -24.93
C TYR A 330 -1.76 -7.34 -23.44
N PRO A 331 -1.87 -6.20 -22.75
CA PRO A 331 -2.21 -6.22 -21.33
C PRO A 331 -3.67 -6.65 -21.13
N ASP A 332 -3.87 -7.57 -20.19
CA ASP A 332 -5.15 -8.00 -19.67
C ASP A 332 -5.49 -7.24 -18.38
N LEU A 333 -6.74 -7.32 -17.92
CA LEU A 333 -7.19 -6.59 -16.71
C LEU A 333 -7.70 -7.56 -15.65
N TYR A 334 -7.22 -7.43 -14.42
CA TYR A 334 -7.80 -8.11 -13.26
C TYR A 334 -8.52 -7.13 -12.35
N VAL A 335 -9.74 -7.49 -11.93
CA VAL A 335 -10.65 -6.63 -11.17
C VAL A 335 -11.08 -7.34 -9.88
N SER A 336 -10.71 -6.74 -8.76
CA SER A 336 -10.92 -7.25 -7.40
C SER A 336 -12.13 -6.59 -6.72
N ASN A 337 -13.06 -7.41 -6.22
CA ASN A 337 -14.37 -6.97 -5.73
C ASN A 337 -14.64 -7.40 -4.28
N LEU A 338 -15.14 -6.50 -3.43
CA LEU A 338 -15.28 -6.74 -1.97
C LEU A 338 -16.45 -7.62 -1.55
N ASN A 339 -17.41 -7.89 -2.44
CA ASN A 339 -18.56 -8.73 -2.12
C ASN A 339 -19.03 -9.54 -3.34
N GLY A 340 -18.10 -10.20 -4.04
CA GLY A 340 -18.42 -11.04 -5.19
C GLY A 340 -17.20 -11.59 -5.89
N ARG A 341 -17.42 -12.21 -7.05
CA ARG A 341 -16.35 -12.79 -7.87
C ARG A 341 -15.43 -11.69 -8.42
N ASN A 342 -14.16 -11.99 -8.52
CA ASN A 342 -13.22 -11.17 -9.27
C ASN A 342 -13.35 -11.46 -10.77
N PHE A 343 -12.84 -10.57 -11.60
CA PHE A 343 -12.81 -10.73 -13.06
C PHE A 343 -11.38 -10.73 -13.56
N LEU A 344 -11.07 -11.60 -14.51
CA LEU A 344 -9.90 -11.53 -15.38
C LEU A 344 -10.43 -11.30 -16.78
N TYR A 345 -10.16 -10.14 -17.35
CA TYR A 345 -10.56 -9.74 -18.68
C TYR A 345 -9.38 -9.97 -19.63
N HIS A 346 -9.47 -11.03 -20.42
CA HIS A 346 -8.52 -11.31 -21.48
C HIS A 346 -8.69 -10.34 -22.65
N ASN A 347 -7.61 -9.72 -23.10
CA ASN A 347 -7.62 -8.75 -24.18
C ASN A 347 -7.69 -9.43 -25.57
N ASN A 348 -8.79 -9.23 -26.29
CA ASN A 348 -8.98 -9.84 -27.61
C ASN A 348 -8.21 -9.12 -28.74
N ARG A 349 -7.31 -8.19 -28.41
CA ARG A 349 -6.44 -7.42 -29.34
C ARG A 349 -7.18 -6.52 -30.34
N ASN A 350 -8.43 -6.25 -30.05
CA ASN A 350 -9.31 -5.42 -30.87
C ASN A 350 -10.13 -4.45 -30.01
N ARG A 351 -9.57 -4.05 -28.85
CA ARG A 351 -10.19 -3.19 -27.82
C ARG A 351 -11.44 -3.79 -27.18
N THR A 352 -11.63 -5.10 -27.28
CA THR A 352 -12.66 -5.83 -26.55
C THR A 352 -12.02 -6.86 -25.65
N PHE A 353 -12.75 -7.27 -24.62
CA PHE A 353 -12.27 -8.20 -23.63
C PHE A 353 -13.23 -9.38 -23.41
N THR A 354 -12.67 -10.51 -23.00
CA THR A 354 -13.41 -11.70 -22.60
C THR A 354 -13.18 -11.98 -21.12
N GLU A 355 -14.24 -12.09 -20.31
CA GLU A 355 -14.11 -12.44 -18.89
C GLU A 355 -13.84 -13.94 -18.73
N VAL A 356 -12.72 -14.30 -18.11
CA VAL A 356 -12.19 -15.68 -18.03
C VAL A 356 -11.75 -16.11 -16.63
N ALA A 357 -12.10 -15.38 -15.55
CA ALA A 357 -11.54 -15.62 -14.20
C ALA A 357 -11.70 -17.07 -13.73
N GLU A 358 -12.92 -17.62 -13.84
CA GLU A 358 -13.21 -19.01 -13.46
C GLU A 358 -12.44 -20.02 -14.33
N ALA A 359 -12.35 -19.77 -15.64
CA ALA A 359 -11.64 -20.65 -16.56
C ALA A 359 -10.12 -20.64 -16.31
N ALA A 360 -9.56 -19.46 -16.00
CA ALA A 360 -8.16 -19.27 -15.68
C ALA A 360 -7.79 -19.72 -14.25
N GLY A 361 -8.77 -20.01 -13.38
CA GLY A 361 -8.53 -20.48 -12.01
C GLY A 361 -8.30 -19.34 -11.00
N VAL A 362 -8.75 -18.13 -11.30
CA VAL A 362 -8.56 -16.91 -10.48
C VAL A 362 -9.88 -16.22 -10.08
N PRO A 363 -10.86 -16.93 -9.51
CA PRO A 363 -12.16 -16.33 -9.15
C PRO A 363 -12.07 -15.29 -8.01
N GLY A 364 -10.90 -15.18 -7.36
CA GLY A 364 -10.65 -14.28 -6.25
C GLY A 364 -11.07 -14.84 -4.89
N PRO A 365 -10.80 -14.12 -3.79
CA PRO A 365 -11.19 -14.56 -2.44
C PRO A 365 -12.67 -14.27 -2.10
N GLY A 366 -13.45 -13.61 -2.97
CA GLY A 366 -14.84 -13.21 -2.71
C GLY A 366 -15.02 -11.97 -1.83
N ARG A 367 -13.96 -11.57 -1.13
CA ARG A 367 -13.81 -10.36 -0.30
C ARG A 367 -12.62 -9.53 -0.79
N GLY A 368 -12.48 -9.34 -2.10
CA GLY A 368 -11.31 -8.74 -2.73
C GLY A 368 -11.03 -7.29 -2.33
N PHE A 369 -9.74 -6.93 -2.26
CA PHE A 369 -9.28 -5.54 -2.09
C PHE A 369 -8.11 -5.22 -3.05
N ALA A 370 -6.93 -4.85 -2.54
CA ALA A 370 -5.71 -4.67 -3.32
C ALA A 370 -5.35 -5.91 -4.18
N THR A 371 -4.81 -5.68 -5.38
CA THR A 371 -4.40 -6.72 -6.32
C THR A 371 -3.33 -6.18 -7.28
N TRP A 372 -2.42 -7.03 -7.76
CA TRP A 372 -1.42 -6.70 -8.77
C TRP A 372 -0.87 -7.95 -9.48
N PHE A 373 -0.19 -7.72 -10.60
CA PHE A 373 0.64 -8.70 -11.29
C PHE A 373 2.12 -8.50 -10.97
N PHE A 374 2.87 -9.59 -10.79
CA PHE A 374 4.31 -9.59 -10.49
C PHE A 374 4.88 -11.00 -10.66
N ASP A 375 6.18 -11.14 -10.87
CA ASP A 375 6.86 -12.44 -10.89
C ASP A 375 7.47 -12.72 -9.51
N TYR A 376 6.78 -13.49 -8.66
CA TYR A 376 7.22 -13.68 -7.27
C TYR A 376 8.29 -14.75 -7.11
N ASP A 377 8.42 -15.66 -8.09
CA ASP A 377 9.36 -16.78 -8.05
C ASP A 377 10.48 -16.71 -9.11
N ASN A 378 10.54 -15.61 -9.86
CA ASN A 378 11.48 -15.33 -10.93
C ASN A 378 11.45 -16.40 -12.05
N ASP A 379 10.27 -16.91 -12.39
CA ASP A 379 10.10 -17.91 -13.46
C ASP A 379 9.76 -17.32 -14.85
N GLY A 380 9.74 -15.99 -14.94
CA GLY A 380 9.55 -15.20 -16.14
C GLY A 380 8.10 -14.98 -16.53
N ARG A 381 7.16 -15.26 -15.63
CA ARG A 381 5.72 -15.08 -15.86
C ARG A 381 5.12 -14.24 -14.74
N ASP A 382 4.23 -13.34 -15.13
CA ASP A 382 3.51 -12.53 -14.15
C ASP A 382 2.46 -13.40 -13.44
N ASP A 383 2.68 -13.62 -12.14
CA ASP A 383 1.74 -14.20 -11.18
C ASP A 383 0.75 -13.13 -10.70
N LEU A 384 -0.30 -13.57 -9.99
CA LEU A 384 -1.37 -12.69 -9.56
C LEU A 384 -1.58 -12.77 -8.05
N PHE A 385 -1.44 -11.62 -7.38
CA PHE A 385 -1.78 -11.48 -5.97
C PHE A 385 -3.12 -10.74 -5.80
N ALA A 386 -3.99 -11.25 -4.93
CA ALA A 386 -5.27 -10.64 -4.60
C ALA A 386 -5.54 -10.77 -3.09
N THR A 387 -5.66 -9.63 -2.42
CA THR A 387 -5.92 -9.56 -0.98
C THR A 387 -7.38 -9.86 -0.64
N SER A 388 -7.64 -10.24 0.63
CA SER A 388 -8.98 -10.50 1.16
C SER A 388 -9.27 -9.60 2.36
N TYR A 389 -10.18 -8.65 2.19
CA TYR A 389 -10.63 -7.72 3.23
C TYR A 389 -11.79 -8.31 4.05
N PHE A 390 -11.49 -9.37 4.79
CA PHE A 390 -12.40 -9.91 5.80
C PHE A 390 -12.19 -9.17 7.13
N ILE A 391 -13.14 -8.30 7.49
CA ILE A 391 -13.03 -7.41 8.66
C ILE A 391 -13.29 -8.20 9.95
N SER A 392 -12.23 -8.60 10.65
CA SER A 392 -12.32 -9.21 11.98
C SER A 392 -10.95 -9.18 12.69
N VAL A 393 -10.87 -8.48 13.83
CA VAL A 393 -9.68 -8.51 14.70
C VAL A 393 -9.47 -9.90 15.28
N ASP A 394 -10.55 -10.63 15.61
CA ASP A 394 -10.49 -12.03 16.06
C ASP A 394 -9.77 -12.92 15.02
N GLU A 395 -10.13 -12.84 13.75
CA GLU A 395 -9.49 -13.65 12.70
C GLU A 395 -8.03 -13.23 12.41
N SER A 396 -7.70 -11.94 12.50
CA SER A 396 -6.30 -11.48 12.48
C SER A 396 -5.50 -12.00 13.68
N ALA A 397 -6.07 -11.94 14.89
CA ALA A 397 -5.43 -12.48 16.09
C ALA A 397 -5.24 -14.01 16.02
N ARG A 398 -6.18 -14.75 15.40
CA ARG A 398 -6.01 -16.19 15.12
C ARG A 398 -4.80 -16.46 14.24
N THR A 399 -4.55 -15.62 13.24
CA THR A 399 -3.36 -15.71 12.38
C THR A 399 -2.07 -15.66 13.20
N TYR A 400 -1.93 -14.70 14.12
CA TYR A 400 -0.78 -14.58 15.02
C TYR A 400 -0.68 -15.72 16.04
N LEU A 401 -1.83 -16.25 16.48
CA LEU A 401 -1.88 -17.37 17.43
C LEU A 401 -1.75 -18.75 16.77
N GLY A 402 -1.59 -18.83 15.44
CA GLY A 402 -1.55 -20.10 14.71
C GLY A 402 -2.83 -20.93 14.84
N ARG A 403 -3.98 -20.28 15.06
CA ARG A 403 -5.29 -20.93 15.19
C ARG A 403 -5.97 -21.05 13.81
N PRO A 404 -6.81 -22.08 13.60
CA PRO A 404 -7.66 -22.14 12.41
C PRO A 404 -8.57 -20.90 12.32
N HIS A 405 -8.66 -20.35 11.11
CA HIS A 405 -9.53 -19.22 10.77
C HIS A 405 -10.83 -19.70 10.10
N ASN A 406 -11.89 -18.88 10.17
CA ASN A 406 -13.17 -19.11 9.48
C ASN A 406 -13.42 -18.08 8.35
N ALA A 407 -12.38 -17.35 7.97
CA ALA A 407 -12.44 -16.26 7.01
C ALA A 407 -11.82 -16.64 5.67
N THR A 408 -12.18 -15.90 4.62
CA THR A 408 -11.47 -15.96 3.34
C THR A 408 -10.12 -15.29 3.49
N THR A 409 -9.06 -15.97 3.06
CA THR A 409 -7.69 -15.45 3.10
C THR A 409 -7.32 -14.72 1.82
N MET A 410 -6.18 -14.05 1.85
CA MET A 410 -5.51 -13.56 0.64
C MET A 410 -5.26 -14.70 -0.36
N LYS A 411 -4.95 -14.35 -1.60
CA LYS A 411 -4.69 -15.28 -2.69
C LYS A 411 -3.40 -14.93 -3.42
N LEU A 412 -2.53 -15.92 -3.59
CA LEU A 412 -1.44 -15.89 -4.54
C LEU A 412 -1.68 -17.00 -5.58
N TYR A 413 -1.81 -16.59 -6.83
CA TYR A 413 -2.05 -17.45 -7.98
C TYR A 413 -0.78 -17.49 -8.83
N ARG A 414 -0.16 -18.66 -8.91
CA ARG A 414 1.03 -18.88 -9.73
C ARG A 414 0.64 -19.13 -11.18
N ASN A 415 1.25 -18.42 -12.11
CA ASN A 415 0.99 -18.52 -13.54
C ASN A 415 1.68 -19.76 -14.15
N LEU A 416 0.89 -20.62 -14.79
CA LEU A 416 1.38 -21.86 -15.39
C LEU A 416 1.88 -21.70 -16.84
N GLY A 417 1.76 -20.50 -17.43
CA GLY A 417 2.22 -20.21 -18.79
C GLY A 417 1.35 -20.79 -19.89
N ASN A 418 0.13 -21.20 -19.56
CA ASN A 418 -0.84 -21.79 -20.48
C ASN A 418 -2.23 -21.13 -20.39
N GLY A 419 -2.28 -19.90 -19.87
CA GLY A 419 -3.51 -19.15 -19.61
C GLY A 419 -4.26 -19.57 -18.34
N HIS A 420 -3.68 -20.46 -17.53
CA HIS A 420 -4.23 -20.88 -16.24
C HIS A 420 -3.26 -20.60 -15.09
N PHE A 421 -3.84 -20.51 -13.90
CA PHE A 421 -3.11 -20.33 -12.65
C PHE A 421 -3.37 -21.47 -11.66
N GLU A 422 -2.43 -21.64 -10.73
CA GLU A 422 -2.55 -22.49 -9.56
C GLU A 422 -2.64 -21.62 -8.29
N ASP A 423 -3.63 -21.85 -7.42
CA ASP A 423 -3.69 -21.22 -6.09
C ASP A 423 -2.62 -21.84 -5.18
N VAL A 424 -1.50 -21.13 -5.01
CA VAL A 424 -0.35 -21.55 -4.20
C VAL A 424 -0.38 -20.95 -2.79
N THR A 425 -1.41 -20.19 -2.43
CA THR A 425 -1.55 -19.41 -1.18
C THR A 425 -1.08 -20.17 0.05
N LYS A 426 -1.60 -21.38 0.25
CA LYS A 426 -1.26 -22.20 1.42
C LYS A 426 0.16 -22.76 1.34
N ALA A 427 0.60 -23.15 0.14
CA ALA A 427 1.94 -23.72 -0.07
C ALA A 427 3.04 -22.71 0.26
N VAL A 428 2.80 -21.42 -0.04
CA VAL A 428 3.75 -20.34 0.24
C VAL A 428 3.54 -19.66 1.60
N GLY A 429 2.61 -20.12 2.44
CA GLY A 429 2.39 -19.57 3.79
C GLY A 429 1.49 -18.33 3.89
N LEU A 430 0.80 -17.95 2.81
CA LEU A 430 -0.08 -16.77 2.73
C LEU A 430 -1.55 -17.05 3.10
N ASP A 431 -1.87 -18.26 3.59
CA ASP A 431 -3.20 -18.66 4.09
C ASP A 431 -3.52 -17.95 5.43
N LYS A 432 -3.59 -16.62 5.38
CA LYS A 432 -3.62 -15.68 6.50
C LYS A 432 -4.73 -14.63 6.33
N VAL A 433 -5.13 -14.04 7.45
CA VAL A 433 -6.14 -12.96 7.52
C VAL A 433 -5.50 -11.75 8.19
N PHE A 434 -5.45 -10.62 7.47
CA PHE A 434 -4.79 -9.39 7.95
C PHE A 434 -5.65 -8.13 7.84
N MET A 435 -6.88 -8.20 7.33
CA MET A 435 -7.70 -7.01 7.01
C MET A 435 -6.99 -5.96 6.10
N PRO A 436 -6.42 -6.36 4.95
CA PRO A 436 -5.69 -5.48 4.03
C PRO A 436 -6.60 -4.41 3.39
N MET A 437 -6.26 -3.14 3.55
CA MET A 437 -6.85 -2.00 2.82
C MET A 437 -5.90 -1.48 1.74
N ALA A 438 -4.60 -1.64 1.92
CA ALA A 438 -3.62 -1.30 0.91
C ALA A 438 -2.49 -2.30 0.95
N ALA A 439 -1.77 -2.41 -0.15
CA ALA A 439 -0.56 -3.20 -0.22
C ALA A 439 0.21 -2.82 -1.47
N ASN A 440 1.53 -2.95 -1.39
CA ASN A 440 2.46 -2.82 -2.50
C ASN A 440 3.63 -3.80 -2.30
N PHE A 441 4.55 -3.88 -3.25
CA PHE A 441 5.70 -4.78 -3.22
C PHE A 441 7.00 -4.08 -3.64
N GLY A 442 8.12 -4.62 -3.18
CA GLY A 442 9.49 -4.13 -3.41
C GLY A 442 10.50 -5.17 -2.90
N ASP A 443 11.78 -5.00 -3.17
CA ASP A 443 12.86 -5.96 -2.86
C ASP A 443 13.69 -5.45 -1.68
N ILE A 444 13.25 -5.78 -0.46
CA ILE A 444 13.72 -5.08 0.75
C ILE A 444 15.14 -5.47 1.16
N ASP A 445 15.61 -6.65 0.77
CA ASP A 445 16.95 -7.15 1.10
C ASP A 445 17.85 -7.33 -0.13
N ASN A 446 17.40 -6.81 -1.27
CA ASN A 446 18.10 -6.85 -2.55
C ASN A 446 18.45 -8.28 -3.00
N ASP A 447 17.67 -9.28 -2.59
CA ASP A 447 17.88 -10.66 -2.97
C ASP A 447 17.28 -11.00 -4.34
N GLY A 448 16.56 -10.09 -5.00
CA GLY A 448 15.96 -10.26 -6.31
C GLY A 448 14.52 -10.77 -6.29
N PHE A 449 13.95 -11.09 -5.13
CA PHE A 449 12.59 -11.59 -4.97
C PHE A 449 11.72 -10.54 -4.28
N PRO A 450 10.67 -10.01 -4.96
CA PRO A 450 9.83 -9.00 -4.35
C PRO A 450 9.09 -9.49 -3.10
N ASP A 451 9.16 -8.68 -2.05
CA ASP A 451 8.47 -8.76 -0.77
C ASP A 451 7.16 -7.97 -0.80
N ILE A 452 6.33 -8.16 0.23
CA ILE A 452 5.02 -7.53 0.30
C ILE A 452 4.88 -6.75 1.60
N TYR A 453 4.45 -5.49 1.51
CA TYR A 453 3.99 -4.73 2.67
C TYR A 453 2.49 -4.47 2.57
N ILE A 454 1.78 -4.73 3.66
CA ILE A 454 0.32 -4.69 3.74
C ILE A 454 -0.11 -3.66 4.77
N GLY A 455 -0.83 -2.65 4.30
CA GLY A 455 -1.59 -1.71 5.13
C GLY A 455 -2.89 -2.36 5.58
N THR A 456 -3.08 -2.46 6.90
CA THR A 456 -4.18 -3.18 7.54
C THR A 456 -5.17 -2.24 8.23
N GLY A 457 -6.37 -2.73 8.51
CA GLY A 457 -7.28 -2.04 9.44
C GLY A 457 -8.76 -2.10 9.06
N SER A 458 -9.56 -1.28 9.71
CA SER A 458 -10.98 -1.07 9.40
C SER A 458 -11.47 0.26 9.96
N PRO A 459 -12.69 0.74 9.65
CA PRO A 459 -13.23 1.96 10.25
C PRO A 459 -13.39 1.93 11.78
N SER A 460 -13.22 0.76 12.43
CA SER A 460 -13.29 0.64 13.88
C SER A 460 -11.99 1.12 14.55
N TYR A 461 -12.11 1.98 15.55
CA TYR A 461 -11.01 2.34 16.47
C TYR A 461 -10.46 1.12 17.24
N GLY A 462 -11.26 0.06 17.42
CA GLY A 462 -10.80 -1.20 18.02
C GLY A 462 -9.92 -2.05 17.10
N ALA A 463 -9.81 -1.72 15.81
CA ALA A 463 -9.01 -2.49 14.86
C ALA A 463 -7.51 -2.15 14.92
N LEU A 464 -6.90 -2.25 16.09
CA LEU A 464 -5.47 -2.03 16.32
C LEU A 464 -4.68 -3.31 16.03
N VAL A 465 -4.48 -3.61 14.75
CA VAL A 465 -3.66 -4.72 14.26
C VAL A 465 -2.47 -4.15 13.49
N PRO A 466 -1.31 -4.83 13.47
CA PRO A 466 -0.15 -4.27 12.81
C PRO A 466 -0.27 -4.38 11.28
N ASN A 467 0.22 -3.37 10.59
CA ASN A 467 0.63 -3.47 9.19
C ASN A 467 1.74 -4.53 9.06
N VAL A 468 1.75 -5.27 7.94
CA VAL A 468 2.49 -6.55 7.85
C VAL A 468 3.54 -6.49 6.75
N LEU A 469 4.79 -6.78 7.11
CA LEU A 469 5.89 -6.99 6.17
C LEU A 469 6.14 -8.49 5.98
N LEU A 470 5.99 -8.96 4.75
CA LEU A 470 6.11 -10.36 4.35
C LEU A 470 7.34 -10.52 3.44
N HIS A 471 8.38 -11.15 3.96
CA HIS A 471 9.60 -11.44 3.23
C HIS A 471 9.43 -12.68 2.34
N ASN A 472 9.70 -12.54 1.04
CA ASN A 472 9.70 -13.59 0.04
C ASN A 472 11.01 -14.42 0.09
N LYS A 473 10.93 -15.65 0.60
CA LYS A 473 12.07 -16.56 0.66
C LYS A 473 12.30 -17.24 -0.70
N ALA A 474 12.95 -16.51 -1.60
CA ALA A 474 13.40 -17.01 -2.89
C ALA A 474 12.29 -17.68 -3.73
N GLY A 475 11.08 -17.10 -3.74
CA GLY A 475 9.94 -17.61 -4.49
C GLY A 475 9.28 -18.86 -3.90
N ARG A 476 9.66 -19.29 -2.69
CA ARG A 476 9.17 -20.55 -2.09
C ARG A 476 8.14 -20.35 -1.00
N SER A 477 8.25 -19.26 -0.25
CA SER A 477 7.37 -18.98 0.88
C SER A 477 7.48 -17.52 1.30
N PHE A 478 6.41 -16.97 1.86
CA PHE A 478 6.41 -15.67 2.51
C PHE A 478 6.46 -15.82 4.02
N VAL A 479 7.24 -14.97 4.66
CA VAL A 479 7.50 -15.00 6.10
C VAL A 479 7.20 -13.64 6.70
N ASP A 480 6.38 -13.62 7.77
CA ASP A 480 6.09 -12.40 8.51
C ASP A 480 7.31 -11.96 9.33
N VAL A 481 7.93 -10.86 8.92
CA VAL A 481 9.11 -10.25 9.56
C VAL A 481 8.78 -8.96 10.31
N THR A 482 7.49 -8.62 10.41
CA THR A 482 6.97 -7.33 10.92
C THR A 482 7.56 -6.88 12.25
N ALA A 483 7.69 -7.80 13.22
CA ALA A 483 8.14 -7.45 14.56
C ALA A 483 9.66 -7.21 14.64
N SER A 484 10.45 -8.02 13.92
CA SER A 484 11.90 -7.87 13.83
C SER A 484 12.30 -6.68 12.97
N SER A 485 11.60 -6.44 11.86
CA SER A 485 11.82 -5.29 10.98
C SER A 485 11.42 -3.97 11.64
N GLY A 486 10.50 -4.00 12.62
CA GLY A 486 10.01 -2.79 13.28
C GLY A 486 9.05 -1.98 12.40
N THR A 487 8.27 -2.66 11.56
CA THR A 487 7.31 -2.05 10.63
C THR A 487 5.85 -2.32 11.00
N GLY A 488 5.60 -2.89 12.19
CA GLY A 488 4.25 -3.27 12.65
C GLY A 488 3.35 -2.12 13.10
N GLU A 489 3.12 -1.14 12.24
CA GLU A 489 2.30 0.03 12.57
C GLU A 489 0.85 -0.34 12.90
N LEU A 490 0.34 0.08 14.06
CA LEU A 490 -0.98 -0.31 14.59
C LEU A 490 -2.17 0.47 14.00
N HIS A 491 -1.89 1.55 13.27
CA HIS A 491 -2.89 2.42 12.67
C HIS A 491 -3.25 1.99 11.25
N LYS A 492 -4.31 2.59 10.73
CA LYS A 492 -4.93 2.18 9.47
C LYS A 492 -4.01 2.48 8.28
N GLY A 493 -3.36 1.45 7.74
CA GLY A 493 -2.44 1.54 6.61
C GLY A 493 -3.16 1.71 5.28
N HIS A 494 -2.75 2.72 4.50
CA HIS A 494 -3.28 3.03 3.17
C HIS A 494 -2.13 3.18 2.16
N GLY A 495 -2.03 4.29 1.41
CA GLY A 495 -1.08 4.40 0.30
C GLY A 495 0.35 3.98 0.68
N ILE A 496 0.88 2.95 0.01
CA ILE A 496 2.22 2.39 0.23
C ILE A 496 3.05 2.55 -1.05
N ALA A 497 4.30 2.98 -0.90
CA ALA A 497 5.29 2.99 -1.97
C ALA A 497 6.63 2.46 -1.46
N PHE A 498 7.32 1.72 -2.32
CA PHE A 498 8.72 1.32 -2.15
C PHE A 498 9.58 2.21 -3.04
N ALA A 499 10.65 2.77 -2.48
CA ALA A 499 11.56 3.64 -3.23
C ALA A 499 12.90 3.82 -2.50
N ASP A 500 13.99 3.86 -3.25
CA ASP A 500 15.33 4.28 -2.80
C ASP A 500 15.38 5.82 -2.69
N LEU A 501 14.85 6.39 -1.59
CA LEU A 501 14.62 7.83 -1.44
C LEU A 501 15.88 8.62 -1.09
N ASP A 502 16.91 7.97 -0.55
CA ASP A 502 18.21 8.58 -0.27
C ASP A 502 19.34 8.12 -1.20
N ASN A 503 19.01 7.32 -2.22
CA ASN A 503 19.92 6.86 -3.27
C ASN A 503 21.10 6.05 -2.74
N ASP A 504 20.91 5.27 -1.68
CA ASP A 504 21.94 4.41 -1.11
C ASP A 504 21.90 2.97 -1.64
N GLY A 505 20.82 2.63 -2.36
CA GLY A 505 20.67 1.38 -3.08
C GLY A 505 19.81 0.34 -2.40
N ASP A 506 19.01 0.71 -1.41
CA ASP A 506 17.94 -0.12 -0.88
C ASP A 506 16.60 0.62 -0.85
N GLU A 507 15.49 -0.12 -0.96
CA GLU A 507 14.17 0.49 -0.98
C GLU A 507 13.68 0.76 0.44
N ASP A 508 13.30 2.02 0.69
CA ASP A 508 12.56 2.46 1.86
C ASP A 508 11.06 2.20 1.67
N ILE A 509 10.31 2.17 2.78
CA ILE A 509 8.85 2.02 2.76
C ILE A 509 8.19 3.32 3.23
N LEU A 510 7.47 3.98 2.33
CA LEU A 510 6.59 5.10 2.63
C LEU A 510 5.15 4.59 2.83
N GLU A 511 4.48 5.04 3.88
CA GLU A 511 3.08 4.68 4.16
C GLU A 511 2.25 5.88 4.62
N GLU A 512 1.17 6.19 3.89
CA GLU A 512 0.10 7.10 4.34
C GLU A 512 -0.84 6.36 5.29
N LEU A 513 -1.14 6.98 6.43
CA LEU A 513 -1.89 6.38 7.54
C LEU A 513 -3.09 7.22 7.94
N GLY A 514 -4.02 6.57 8.62
CA GLY A 514 -5.19 7.20 9.23
C GLY A 514 -6.48 6.54 8.80
N GLY A 515 -7.50 6.59 9.65
CA GLY A 515 -8.80 6.00 9.38
C GLY A 515 -9.74 6.90 8.62
N SER A 516 -11.01 6.50 8.58
CA SER A 516 -12.04 7.15 7.75
C SER A 516 -12.68 8.39 8.38
N THR A 517 -12.14 8.87 9.50
CA THR A 517 -12.71 9.98 10.26
C THR A 517 -11.61 10.91 10.77
N PRO A 518 -11.91 12.19 11.02
CA PRO A 518 -10.92 13.14 11.57
C PRO A 518 -10.32 12.69 12.90
N GLY A 519 -11.11 12.03 13.75
CA GLY A 519 -10.64 11.52 15.04
C GLY A 519 -9.70 10.32 14.94
N ASP A 520 -9.55 9.72 13.76
CA ASP A 520 -8.63 8.61 13.47
C ASP A 520 -7.50 9.04 12.51
N ALA A 521 -7.26 10.35 12.37
CA ALA A 521 -6.18 10.87 11.56
C ALA A 521 -4.82 10.58 12.19
N HIS A 522 -3.83 10.22 11.37
CA HIS A 522 -2.51 9.81 11.84
C HIS A 522 -1.40 10.37 10.96
N ALA A 523 -0.20 10.47 11.52
CA ALA A 523 0.98 10.85 10.76
C ALA A 523 1.43 9.73 9.82
N LEU A 524 1.86 10.09 8.61
CA LEU A 524 2.51 9.16 7.68
C LEU A 524 3.81 8.58 8.26
N ARG A 525 4.31 7.49 7.67
CA ARG A 525 5.60 6.87 8.01
C ARG A 525 6.53 6.85 6.82
N LEU A 526 7.83 6.97 7.11
CA LEU A 526 8.91 6.64 6.19
C LEU A 526 9.88 5.72 6.94
N PHE A 527 9.79 4.43 6.66
CA PHE A 527 10.66 3.40 7.22
C PHE A 527 11.95 3.31 6.39
N GLU A 528 13.01 3.97 6.88
CA GLU A 528 14.37 3.89 6.35
C GLU A 528 14.88 2.47 6.48
N ASN A 529 15.29 1.88 5.37
CA ASN A 529 15.83 0.53 5.30
C ASN A 529 17.26 0.50 5.90
N PRO A 530 17.62 -0.54 6.70
CA PRO A 530 18.95 -0.61 7.30
C PRO A 530 20.09 -0.99 6.34
N GLY A 531 19.76 -1.41 5.11
CA GLY A 531 20.66 -1.95 4.11
C GLY A 531 21.19 -3.35 4.41
N HIS A 532 21.43 -4.14 3.35
CA HIS A 532 21.76 -5.57 3.45
C HIS A 532 23.08 -5.97 2.80
N GLY A 533 23.79 -5.02 2.18
CA GLY A 533 25.07 -5.26 1.52
C GLY A 533 25.01 -6.15 0.28
N ALA A 534 23.80 -6.36 -0.26
CA ALA A 534 23.58 -6.99 -1.56
C ALA A 534 23.75 -5.96 -2.69
N ASP A 535 24.04 -6.45 -3.89
CA ASP A 535 24.21 -5.62 -5.08
C ASP A 535 22.83 -5.29 -5.68
N TRP A 536 22.70 -4.16 -6.36
CA TRP A 536 21.42 -3.65 -6.87
C TRP A 536 21.57 -2.94 -8.24
N LEU A 537 20.44 -2.67 -8.90
CA LEU A 537 20.31 -1.77 -10.06
C LEU A 537 19.00 -1.00 -10.00
N ASN A 538 19.05 0.30 -10.31
CA ASN A 538 17.86 1.10 -10.60
C ASN A 538 17.77 1.32 -12.12
N LEU A 539 16.63 0.96 -12.73
CA LEU A 539 16.44 1.05 -14.18
C LEU A 539 15.26 1.94 -14.56
N ARG A 540 15.55 3.13 -15.09
CA ARG A 540 14.57 4.03 -15.72
C ARG A 540 14.48 3.71 -17.21
N LEU A 541 13.33 3.21 -17.66
CA LEU A 541 13.09 2.96 -19.08
C LEU A 541 12.34 4.14 -19.72
N VAL A 542 12.75 4.52 -20.93
CA VAL A 542 12.13 5.62 -21.68
C VAL A 542 11.64 5.13 -23.05
N GLY A 543 10.33 5.01 -23.20
CA GLY A 543 9.70 4.58 -24.45
C GLY A 543 9.82 5.60 -25.59
N VAL A 544 9.83 5.13 -26.83
CA VAL A 544 9.82 5.96 -28.06
C VAL A 544 8.60 5.64 -28.91
N LYS A 545 8.38 4.35 -29.20
CA LYS A 545 7.12 3.82 -29.72
C LYS A 545 6.24 3.34 -28.58
N THR A 546 6.84 2.63 -27.63
CA THR A 546 6.19 2.34 -26.35
C THR A 546 5.90 3.65 -25.63
N ASN A 547 4.83 3.69 -24.83
CA ASN A 547 4.53 4.83 -23.96
C ASN A 547 5.77 5.29 -23.18
N ARG A 548 5.85 6.60 -22.93
CA ARG A 548 7.07 7.26 -22.47
C ARG A 548 7.59 6.68 -21.15
N SER A 549 6.69 6.35 -20.22
CA SER A 549 6.98 5.70 -18.93
C SER A 549 7.26 4.20 -19.03
N ALA A 550 7.27 3.63 -20.24
CA ALA A 550 7.54 2.23 -20.54
C ALA A 550 6.60 1.22 -19.83
N ILE A 551 5.39 1.63 -19.42
CA ILE A 551 4.43 0.77 -18.73
C ILE A 551 4.18 -0.49 -19.57
N GLY A 552 4.35 -1.66 -18.95
CA GLY A 552 4.24 -2.97 -19.58
C GLY A 552 5.53 -3.50 -20.23
N ALA A 553 6.63 -2.74 -20.24
CA ALA A 553 7.93 -3.26 -20.67
C ALA A 553 8.43 -4.34 -19.71
N ARG A 554 8.95 -5.44 -20.28
CA ARG A 554 9.49 -6.56 -19.52
C ARG A 554 11.01 -6.50 -19.46
N ILE A 555 11.53 -6.59 -18.25
CA ILE A 555 12.96 -6.58 -17.95
C ILE A 555 13.34 -7.96 -17.46
N LYS A 556 14.43 -8.49 -18.01
CA LYS A 556 15.12 -9.67 -17.48
C LYS A 556 16.56 -9.29 -17.20
N VAL A 557 16.96 -9.38 -15.93
CA VAL A 557 18.33 -9.20 -15.49
C VAL A 557 18.94 -10.58 -15.25
N THR A 558 20.00 -10.91 -15.98
CA THR A 558 20.77 -12.14 -15.78
C THR A 558 22.01 -11.81 -14.97
N VAL A 559 22.10 -12.38 -13.77
CA VAL A 559 23.23 -12.18 -12.86
C VAL A 559 24.06 -13.44 -12.77
N GLU A 560 25.38 -13.28 -12.72
CA GLU A 560 26.33 -14.34 -12.43
C GLU A 560 27.15 -13.94 -11.20
N ASN A 561 27.14 -14.78 -10.16
CA ASN A 561 27.88 -14.53 -8.93
C ASN A 561 29.34 -15.04 -9.00
N GLU A 562 30.14 -14.74 -7.97
CA GLU A 562 31.53 -15.19 -7.84
C GLU A 562 31.68 -16.72 -7.95
N ASN A 563 30.68 -17.46 -7.46
CA ASN A 563 30.62 -18.93 -7.56
C ASN A 563 30.20 -19.45 -8.95
N ARG A 564 30.03 -18.55 -9.93
CA ARG A 564 29.58 -18.84 -11.30
C ARG A 564 28.19 -19.46 -11.39
N VAL A 565 27.35 -19.22 -10.40
CA VAL A 565 25.93 -19.53 -10.46
C VAL A 565 25.24 -18.39 -11.19
N THR A 566 24.47 -18.74 -12.22
CA THR A 566 23.64 -17.80 -12.98
C THR A 566 22.19 -17.94 -12.56
N ARG A 567 21.50 -16.81 -12.43
CA ARG A 567 20.05 -16.75 -12.29
C ARG A 567 19.49 -15.57 -13.10
N SER A 568 18.19 -15.61 -13.36
CA SER A 568 17.48 -14.51 -14.00
C SER A 568 16.49 -13.91 -13.00
N ILE A 569 16.32 -12.60 -13.08
CA ILE A 569 15.43 -11.80 -12.26
C ILE A 569 14.53 -11.04 -13.22
N TYR A 570 13.23 -11.04 -12.97
CA TYR A 570 12.25 -10.50 -13.90
C TYR A 570 11.46 -9.36 -13.27
N ARG A 571 11.20 -8.31 -14.06
CA ARG A 571 10.32 -7.19 -13.67
C ARG A 571 9.46 -6.79 -14.87
N THR A 572 8.25 -6.34 -14.58
CA THR A 572 7.38 -5.67 -15.54
C THR A 572 7.20 -4.24 -15.06
N VAL A 573 7.49 -3.25 -15.92
CA VAL A 573 7.38 -1.83 -15.56
C VAL A 573 5.92 -1.51 -15.23
N SER A 574 5.69 -1.23 -13.95
CA SER A 574 4.44 -0.77 -13.38
C SER A 574 4.75 -0.06 -12.07
N SER A 575 3.79 0.70 -11.54
CA SER A 575 3.91 1.33 -10.22
C SER A 575 3.36 0.46 -9.07
N GLY A 576 2.94 -0.77 -9.39
CA GLY A 576 2.58 -1.78 -8.41
C GLY A 576 1.15 -1.66 -7.86
N GLY A 577 1.06 -1.62 -6.53
CA GLY A 577 -0.10 -2.03 -5.73
C GLY A 577 -1.34 -1.12 -5.74
N SER A 578 -1.98 -1.00 -4.58
CA SER A 578 -3.29 -0.34 -4.42
C SER A 578 -3.22 0.78 -3.39
N PHE A 579 -3.93 1.88 -3.64
CA PHE A 579 -3.94 3.14 -2.87
C PHE A 579 -2.63 3.93 -2.93
N GLY A 580 -1.49 3.27 -3.12
CA GLY A 580 -0.24 3.93 -3.44
C GLY A 580 0.43 3.37 -4.68
N ALA A 581 1.51 4.03 -5.08
CA ALA A 581 2.23 3.71 -6.30
C ALA A 581 3.74 3.99 -6.10
N SER A 582 4.55 2.99 -6.37
CA SER A 582 6.02 3.10 -6.41
C SER A 582 6.47 3.81 -7.70
N PRO A 583 7.74 4.25 -7.81
CA PRO A 583 8.27 4.85 -9.03
C PRO A 583 8.18 3.90 -10.23
N PHE A 584 8.08 4.45 -11.45
CA PHE A 584 8.22 3.61 -12.66
C PHE A 584 9.65 3.11 -12.90
N GLU A 585 10.65 3.81 -12.34
CA GLU A 585 11.99 3.27 -12.23
C GLU A 585 11.97 1.95 -11.44
N GLN A 586 12.56 0.91 -12.02
CA GLN A 586 12.54 -0.41 -11.40
C GLN A 586 13.81 -0.62 -10.59
N HIS A 587 13.65 -0.73 -9.27
CA HIS A 587 14.70 -1.22 -8.38
C HIS A 587 14.79 -2.74 -8.46
N ILE A 588 16.01 -3.25 -8.62
CA ILE A 588 16.28 -4.68 -8.83
C ILE A 588 17.44 -5.11 -7.95
N GLY A 589 17.12 -5.84 -6.88
CA GLY A 589 18.11 -6.56 -6.10
C GLY A 589 18.79 -7.63 -6.94
N LEU A 590 20.11 -7.69 -6.91
CA LEU A 590 20.92 -8.63 -7.68
C LEU A 590 21.45 -9.78 -6.80
N GLY A 591 21.32 -9.67 -5.48
CA GLY A 591 21.91 -10.54 -4.48
C GLY A 591 23.38 -10.23 -4.23
N THR A 592 24.06 -11.11 -3.51
CA THR A 592 25.44 -10.88 -3.06
C THR A 592 26.51 -11.36 -4.06
N SER A 593 27.68 -10.72 -4.06
CA SER A 593 28.87 -11.16 -4.81
C SER A 593 28.62 -11.28 -6.33
N VAL A 594 27.89 -10.33 -6.91
CA VAL A 594 27.60 -10.32 -8.35
C VAL A 594 28.85 -9.88 -9.11
N ARG A 595 29.24 -10.62 -10.15
CA ARG A 595 30.42 -10.29 -10.98
C ARG A 595 30.10 -9.93 -12.43
N ARG A 596 28.90 -10.23 -12.89
CA ARG A 596 28.42 -9.90 -14.23
C ARG A 596 26.91 -9.72 -14.19
N VAL A 597 26.46 -8.66 -14.86
CA VAL A 597 25.05 -8.36 -15.07
C VAL A 597 24.82 -8.17 -16.57
N ASP A 598 23.83 -8.87 -17.11
CA ASP A 598 23.32 -8.66 -18.45
C ASP A 598 21.82 -8.29 -18.34
N ILE A 599 21.35 -7.33 -19.15
CA ILE A 599 19.97 -6.83 -19.13
C ILE A 599 19.34 -7.09 -20.50
N ASP A 600 18.20 -7.78 -20.52
CA ASP A 600 17.31 -7.92 -21.68
C ASP A 600 16.01 -7.14 -21.43
N ILE A 601 15.60 -6.30 -22.38
CA ILE A 601 14.35 -5.53 -22.32
C ILE A 601 13.47 -5.91 -23.51
N ARG A 602 12.20 -6.22 -23.27
CA ARG A 602 11.17 -6.36 -24.31
C ARG A 602 10.19 -5.19 -24.22
N TRP A 603 10.09 -4.44 -25.31
CA TRP A 603 9.19 -3.30 -25.45
C TRP A 603 7.84 -3.75 -26.03
N PRO A 604 6.69 -3.47 -25.39
CA PRO A 604 5.40 -4.05 -25.75
C PRO A 604 4.89 -3.52 -27.09
N THR A 605 4.81 -2.19 -27.25
CA THR A 605 4.23 -1.54 -28.42
C THR A 605 5.04 -1.79 -29.69
N SER A 606 6.38 -1.69 -29.63
CA SER A 606 7.23 -1.94 -30.79
C SER A 606 7.51 -3.42 -31.04
N ASN A 607 7.25 -4.27 -30.05
CA ASN A 607 7.61 -5.68 -30.01
C ASN A 607 9.09 -5.91 -30.36
N THR A 608 9.97 -5.03 -29.87
CA THR A 608 11.43 -5.15 -30.04
C THR A 608 12.12 -5.57 -28.75
N GLN A 609 13.38 -6.01 -28.90
CA GLN A 609 14.23 -6.41 -27.78
C GLN A 609 15.54 -5.60 -27.81
N GLN A 610 16.02 -5.19 -26.64
CA GLN A 610 17.35 -4.61 -26.44
C GLN A 610 18.12 -5.46 -25.43
N HIS A 611 19.43 -5.60 -25.66
CA HIS A 611 20.31 -6.38 -24.82
C HIS A 611 21.56 -5.56 -24.47
N PHE A 612 21.92 -5.55 -23.19
CA PHE A 612 23.11 -4.90 -22.67
C PHE A 612 23.91 -5.92 -21.86
N SER A 613 25.18 -6.12 -22.20
CA SER A 613 26.04 -7.12 -21.56
C SER A 613 27.14 -6.48 -20.72
N GLY A 614 27.48 -7.08 -19.58
CA GLY A 614 28.56 -6.59 -18.73
C GLY A 614 28.26 -5.21 -18.14
N VAL A 615 27.01 -4.99 -17.74
CA VAL A 615 26.56 -3.78 -17.07
C VAL A 615 27.17 -3.76 -15.66
N GLU A 616 27.70 -2.60 -15.26
CA GLU A 616 28.19 -2.43 -13.89
C GLU A 616 27.02 -2.45 -12.90
N LYS A 617 27.24 -2.97 -11.70
CA LYS A 617 26.24 -3.06 -10.62
C LYS A 617 26.29 -1.83 -9.70
N ASN A 618 25.30 -1.68 -8.83
CA ASN A 618 25.19 -0.64 -7.79
C ASN A 618 25.14 0.77 -8.38
N GLN A 619 24.26 0.94 -9.37
CA GLN A 619 24.07 2.20 -10.07
C GLN A 619 22.66 2.33 -10.62
N ALA A 620 22.25 3.57 -10.89
CA ALA A 620 21.02 3.90 -11.59
C ALA A 620 21.29 4.15 -13.08
N LEU A 621 20.44 3.62 -13.95
CA LEU A 621 20.58 3.66 -15.40
C LEU A 621 19.31 4.19 -16.06
N GLU A 622 19.46 4.97 -17.12
CA GLU A 622 18.40 5.29 -18.07
C GLU A 622 18.64 4.54 -19.38
N ILE A 623 17.62 3.80 -19.84
CA ILE A 623 17.64 3.09 -21.12
C ILE A 623 16.48 3.56 -21.98
N LYS A 624 16.82 4.16 -23.12
CA LYS A 624 15.84 4.60 -24.11
C LYS A 624 15.58 3.53 -25.16
N GLU A 625 14.32 3.36 -25.55
CA GLU A 625 13.93 2.43 -26.60
C GLU A 625 14.70 2.71 -27.90
N PHE A 626 15.24 1.64 -28.51
CA PHE A 626 16.13 1.62 -29.69
C PHE A 626 17.54 2.20 -29.50
N ALA A 627 17.91 2.72 -28.33
CA ALA A 627 19.28 3.17 -28.10
C ALA A 627 20.26 1.98 -28.11
N GLU A 628 21.45 2.19 -28.67
CA GLU A 628 22.52 1.17 -28.67
C GLU A 628 23.28 1.11 -27.34
N ASP A 629 23.13 2.13 -26.49
CA ASP A 629 23.81 2.29 -25.20
C ASP A 629 22.88 2.87 -24.13
N TYR A 630 23.28 2.79 -22.87
CA TYR A 630 22.56 3.31 -21.71
C TYR A 630 23.24 4.56 -21.12
N PHE A 631 22.49 5.34 -20.35
CA PHE A 631 23.04 6.48 -19.60
C PHE A 631 23.11 6.14 -18.11
N VAL A 632 24.24 6.43 -17.47
CA VAL A 632 24.36 6.32 -16.01
C VAL A 632 23.77 7.57 -15.38
N ILE A 633 22.76 7.38 -14.53
CA ILE A 633 22.16 8.46 -13.73
C ILE A 633 23.03 8.66 -12.49
N ASN A 634 23.70 9.82 -12.42
CA ASN A 634 24.58 10.13 -11.31
C ASN A 634 23.78 10.61 -10.10
N ARG A 635 23.37 9.66 -9.26
CA ARG A 635 22.78 9.94 -7.95
C ARG A 635 23.84 9.91 -6.86
N ARG A 636 23.69 10.83 -5.90
CA ARG A 636 24.58 10.89 -4.74
C ARG A 636 23.82 10.32 -3.54
N PRO A 637 24.32 9.26 -2.89
CA PRO A 637 23.76 8.80 -1.63
C PRO A 637 23.72 9.95 -0.61
N VAL A 638 22.56 10.13 0.00
CA VAL A 638 22.34 11.07 1.09
C VAL A 638 21.93 10.29 2.34
N ARG A 639 21.49 10.98 3.38
CA ARG A 639 20.96 10.35 4.57
C ARG A 639 19.66 11.04 4.91
N LEU A 640 18.59 10.28 5.07
CA LEU A 640 17.30 10.85 5.44
C LEU A 640 17.40 11.62 6.77
N GLY A 641 16.93 12.86 6.75
CA GLY A 641 16.99 13.81 7.86
C GLY A 641 18.22 14.73 7.93
N GLY A 642 19.07 14.77 6.89
CA GLY A 642 19.99 15.90 6.64
C GLY A 642 21.21 16.04 7.58
N ALA A 643 21.52 15.05 8.41
CA ALA A 643 22.72 15.09 9.26
C ALA A 643 23.95 14.52 8.52
N ARG A 644 24.96 15.37 8.23
CA ARG A 644 26.30 14.92 7.82
C ARG A 644 26.82 13.87 8.80
N ALA A 645 27.29 12.75 8.27
CA ALA A 645 28.01 11.73 9.02
C ALA A 645 29.08 12.37 9.92
N GLY A 646 28.88 12.33 11.23
CA GLY A 646 30.01 12.24 12.13
C GLY A 646 30.75 10.96 11.75
N LYS A 647 32.03 11.08 11.38
CA LYS A 647 32.89 9.93 11.07
C LYS A 647 32.79 8.87 12.17
N PRO A 648 32.91 7.58 11.79
CA PRO A 648 32.74 6.43 12.70
C PRO A 648 33.57 6.51 13.97
#